data_AF-A0A1J9QV91-F1
#
_entry.id   AF-A0A1J9QV91-F1
#
_cell.length_a   1.000
_cell.length_b   1.000
_cell.length_c   1.000
_cell.angle_alpha   90.00
_cell.angle_beta   90.00
_cell.angle_gamma   90.00
#
_symmetry.space_group_name_H-M   'P 1'
#
loop_
_entity.id
_entity.type
_entity.pdbx_description
1 polymer ?
#
loop_
_entity_poly.entity_id
_entity_poly.type
_entity_poly.pdbx_seq_one_letter_code
_entity_poly.pdbx_strand_id
1 'polypeptide(L)'
;MSPPPPTPHPQTPPPQTHPSTTVLIIGAGFAGLTAAIECVLHGHAVTLLESFATLAPLGDIISFGHNAGRVFRRWPGGVEGALDAICHRSEELVFNRFDGEHLMTQVWEEEGGLERGGGKKFNGHRGEIHRVVWGCAVGLGVDIRLGRRVCEYFEDAEEAGVVVEEEDGEGEDEGGRKRKKRTRYVADVVLAADGVRSTARAVVLGQEDKPKSSGYAIWRAWFPSDELARDPLTRHLVVNGDTHTGWLGPDVHFLAASIKNGTSFSWVCTHKDTDDVVESWSAPGSITDALALLDGWSPTVRAIVRHTPPDRLVDWKLVYRDPLPTWVSPSHGRIALLGDAAHPFLPTSIQGASQAVEDGVTIAVCLELAAKEGGGKGDVREALLAYERMRYERVRAAQKTGETTRDRWHKADFEKVKEEPKAIKLPREEWLLGHDAEAHAYAVGFVLGAFKSNLKEASTKRFVFENSSMLPYLNRDHDVVNRMVEPMCCGTYIEDDKEEAIDKTVCRHIDLSVLADYYMVDGLTECGMDRVRLVLDDWKEVKSALSTIISAAYGKLEPTVSSIRARIIDIVAVQLGELKTDKVFCDFLKTLGEFCTDVMCNRNSKRPDVTRGIRTWCEFCNKKNLWWSLLMTTRLLIAPIVARKPSTRP
;
A
#
# COMPACT_ATOMS: atom_id res chain seq x y z
N MET A 1 8.69 21.54 36.94
CA MET A 1 9.72 21.44 35.88
C MET A 1 9.88 19.98 35.55
N SER A 2 9.32 19.54 34.43
CA SER A 2 9.52 18.17 33.93
C SER A 2 10.96 18.00 33.45
N PRO A 3 11.57 16.81 33.57
CA PRO A 3 12.92 16.59 33.08
C PRO A 3 12.93 16.71 31.54
N PRO A 4 14.03 17.21 30.94
CA PRO A 4 14.14 17.32 29.50
C PRO A 4 14.14 15.92 28.86
N PRO A 5 13.60 15.78 27.63
CA PRO A 5 13.64 14.50 26.91
C PRO A 5 15.10 14.09 26.66
N PRO A 6 15.39 12.78 26.58
CA PRO A 6 16.73 12.28 26.32
C PRO A 6 17.20 12.77 24.94
N THR A 7 18.39 13.38 24.90
CA THR A 7 19.07 13.76 23.66
C THR A 7 19.28 12.55 22.77
N PRO A 8 18.94 12.62 21.46
CA PRO A 8 19.24 11.55 20.52
C PRO A 8 20.75 11.33 20.48
N HIS A 9 21.20 10.08 20.63
CA HIS A 9 22.58 9.72 20.36
C HIS A 9 22.88 10.00 18.88
N PRO A 10 23.97 10.70 18.54
CA PRO A 10 24.40 10.81 17.16
C PRO A 10 24.69 9.40 16.65
N GLN A 11 23.85 8.90 15.75
CA GLN A 11 24.12 7.65 15.05
C GLN A 11 25.31 7.91 14.14
N THR A 12 26.47 7.36 14.50
CA THR A 12 27.61 7.23 13.60
C THR A 12 27.15 6.55 12.31
N PRO A 13 27.46 7.10 11.12
CA PRO A 13 27.15 6.42 9.87
C PRO A 13 27.79 5.03 9.89
N PRO A 14 27.08 3.98 9.44
CA PRO A 14 27.63 2.63 9.42
C PRO A 14 28.92 2.59 8.59
N PRO A 15 29.87 1.68 8.91
CA PRO A 15 31.12 1.56 8.17
C PRO A 15 30.82 1.28 6.68
N GLN A 16 31.50 1.99 5.79
CA GLN A 16 31.37 1.82 4.34
C GLN A 16 31.85 0.42 3.92
N THR A 17 30.93 -0.54 3.90
CA THR A 17 31.04 -1.74 3.08
C THR A 17 30.78 -1.36 1.62
N HIS A 18 31.37 -2.08 0.66
CA HIS A 18 31.11 -1.88 -0.77
C HIS A 18 29.60 -1.72 -1.06
N PRO A 19 29.18 -0.80 -1.95
CA PRO A 19 27.75 -0.59 -2.21
C PRO A 19 27.11 -1.89 -2.70
N SER A 20 25.96 -2.23 -2.12
CA SER A 20 25.23 -3.47 -2.40
C SER A 20 24.65 -3.54 -3.82
N THR A 21 24.19 -2.41 -4.35
CA THR A 21 23.56 -2.28 -5.67
C THR A 21 23.78 -0.86 -6.18
N THR A 22 24.05 -0.70 -7.47
CA THR A 22 24.02 0.60 -8.15
C THR A 22 22.62 0.88 -8.68
N VAL A 23 22.07 2.05 -8.34
CA VAL A 23 20.67 2.43 -8.62
C VAL A 23 20.65 3.72 -9.42
N LEU A 24 20.04 3.68 -10.60
CA LEU A 24 19.80 4.86 -11.43
C LEU A 24 18.35 5.30 -11.34
N ILE A 25 18.10 6.52 -10.86
CA ILE A 25 16.75 7.05 -10.64
C ILE A 25 16.48 8.15 -11.65
N ILE A 26 15.33 8.08 -12.34
CA ILE A 26 14.92 9.07 -13.33
C ILE A 26 13.77 9.92 -12.79
N GLY A 27 14.02 11.22 -12.62
CA GLY A 27 13.06 12.21 -12.13
C GLY A 27 13.27 12.58 -10.66
N ALA A 28 13.40 13.88 -10.38
CA ALA A 28 13.54 14.42 -9.02
C ALA A 28 12.18 14.78 -8.39
N GLY A 29 11.11 14.06 -8.74
CA GLY A 29 9.81 14.16 -8.05
C GLY A 29 9.86 13.54 -6.63
N PHE A 30 8.73 13.54 -5.91
CA PHE A 30 8.68 12.93 -4.57
C PHE A 30 9.02 11.43 -4.60
N ALA A 31 8.56 10.68 -5.60
CA ALA A 31 8.91 9.27 -5.76
C ALA A 31 10.43 9.09 -5.92
N GLY A 32 11.06 9.82 -6.85
CA GLY A 32 12.49 9.67 -7.13
C GLY A 32 13.39 10.18 -6.00
N LEU A 33 13.05 11.31 -5.38
CA LEU A 33 13.81 11.80 -4.21
C LEU A 33 13.67 10.87 -3.01
N THR A 34 12.47 10.33 -2.75
CA THR A 34 12.29 9.35 -1.68
C THR A 34 13.09 8.10 -1.98
N ALA A 35 12.97 7.54 -3.18
CA ALA A 35 13.76 6.37 -3.58
C ALA A 35 15.26 6.63 -3.47
N ALA A 36 15.74 7.83 -3.80
CA ALA A 36 17.16 8.17 -3.66
C ALA A 36 17.62 8.22 -2.20
N ILE A 37 16.86 8.90 -1.33
CA ILE A 37 17.12 8.99 0.10
C ILE A 37 17.14 7.60 0.72
N GLU A 38 16.09 6.82 0.47
CA GLU A 38 15.95 5.47 1.02
C GLU A 38 17.03 4.53 0.47
N CYS A 39 17.31 4.53 -0.83
CA CYS A 39 18.37 3.70 -1.37
C CYS A 39 19.74 4.01 -0.73
N VAL A 40 20.07 5.28 -0.49
CA VAL A 40 21.31 5.66 0.23
C VAL A 40 21.29 5.20 1.68
N LEU A 41 20.18 5.41 2.41
CA LEU A 41 20.04 4.96 3.81
C LEU A 41 20.17 3.44 3.94
N HIS A 42 19.78 2.69 2.91
CA HIS A 42 19.87 1.23 2.84
C HIS A 42 21.18 0.73 2.18
N GLY A 43 22.18 1.59 1.98
CA GLY A 43 23.55 1.19 1.58
C GLY A 43 23.80 1.05 0.08
N HIS A 44 22.88 1.52 -0.76
CA HIS A 44 23.01 1.47 -2.23
C HIS A 44 23.73 2.71 -2.79
N ALA A 45 24.41 2.55 -3.92
CA ALA A 45 25.02 3.65 -4.65
C ALA A 45 24.00 4.26 -5.62
N VAL A 46 23.66 5.53 -5.45
CA VAL A 46 22.56 6.17 -6.17
C VAL A 46 23.05 7.28 -7.09
N THR A 47 22.58 7.27 -8.34
CA THR A 47 22.60 8.43 -9.24
C THR A 47 21.17 8.81 -9.59
N LEU A 48 20.81 10.09 -9.42
CA LEU A 48 19.50 10.62 -9.81
C LEU A 48 19.66 11.59 -10.98
N LEU A 49 18.89 11.38 -12.05
CA LEU A 49 18.85 12.26 -13.22
C LEU A 49 17.56 13.07 -13.25
N GLU A 50 17.66 14.37 -13.46
CA GLU A 50 16.51 15.27 -13.63
C GLU A 50 16.65 16.11 -14.90
N SER A 51 15.57 16.20 -15.66
CA SER A 51 15.48 16.92 -16.93
C SER A 51 15.61 18.44 -16.80
N PHE A 52 15.09 19.04 -15.72
CA PHE A 52 15.18 20.47 -15.50
C PHE A 52 16.62 20.88 -15.16
N ALA A 53 17.11 21.96 -15.80
CA ALA A 53 18.45 22.49 -15.57
C ALA A 53 18.62 23.15 -14.19
N THR A 54 17.52 23.61 -13.60
CA THR A 54 17.49 24.29 -12.30
C THR A 54 16.28 23.83 -11.50
N LEU A 55 16.44 23.76 -10.18
CA LEU A 55 15.32 23.47 -9.28
C LEU A 55 14.31 24.64 -9.29
N ALA A 56 13.13 24.41 -9.85
CA ALA A 56 12.06 25.39 -9.88
C ALA A 56 10.98 25.05 -8.82
N PRO A 57 10.55 26.01 -7.98
CA PRO A 57 9.40 25.82 -7.11
C PRO A 57 8.13 25.78 -7.96
N LEU A 58 7.73 24.57 -8.35
CA LEU A 58 6.54 24.35 -9.16
C LEU A 58 5.42 23.72 -8.34
N GLY A 59 4.21 24.17 -8.62
CA GLY A 59 2.98 23.67 -8.02
C GLY A 59 2.38 24.65 -7.03
N ASP A 60 1.48 24.10 -6.24
CA ASP A 60 0.52 24.78 -5.37
C ASP A 60 0.42 23.96 -4.09
N ILE A 61 -0.79 23.62 -3.63
CA ILE A 61 -0.97 22.81 -2.44
C ILE A 61 -0.73 21.32 -2.72
N ILE A 62 -0.02 20.64 -1.82
CA ILE A 62 0.12 19.19 -1.82
C ILE A 62 -0.05 18.64 -0.40
N SER A 63 -0.58 17.44 -0.29
CA SER A 63 -0.85 16.78 0.99
C SER A 63 -0.15 15.42 1.10
N PHE A 64 0.34 15.15 2.30
CA PHE A 64 0.92 13.88 2.74
C PHE A 64 0.15 13.38 3.96
N GLY A 65 -0.31 12.14 3.89
CA GLY A 65 -0.96 11.44 4.99
C GLY A 65 0.04 10.99 6.06
N HIS A 66 -0.52 10.51 7.17
CA HIS A 66 0.23 9.97 8.31
C HIS A 66 1.25 8.88 7.92
N ASN A 67 0.89 8.05 6.94
CA ASN A 67 1.73 7.00 6.37
C ASN A 67 3.04 7.53 5.77
N ALA A 68 3.00 8.67 5.07
CA ALA A 68 4.22 9.34 4.59
C ALA A 68 4.90 10.16 5.69
N GLY A 69 4.12 10.76 6.61
CA GLY A 69 4.65 11.49 7.75
C GLY A 69 5.60 10.69 8.63
N ARG A 70 5.31 9.39 8.83
CA ARG A 70 6.19 8.46 9.54
C ARG A 70 7.57 8.39 8.90
N VAL A 71 7.62 8.39 7.57
CA VAL A 71 8.87 8.34 6.80
C VAL A 71 9.66 9.64 6.98
N PHE A 72 8.99 10.79 6.86
CA PHE A 72 9.62 12.10 7.08
C PHE A 72 10.16 12.28 8.50
N ARG A 73 9.52 11.67 9.50
CA ARG A 73 9.96 11.68 10.90
C ARG A 73 11.30 10.97 11.12
N ARG A 74 11.53 9.83 10.46
CA ARG A 74 12.77 9.06 10.63
C ARG A 74 13.93 9.59 9.79
N TRP A 75 13.67 10.43 8.79
CA TRP A 75 14.74 10.99 7.96
C TRP A 75 15.68 11.91 8.75
N PRO A 76 16.99 11.85 8.47
CA PRO A 76 17.96 12.72 9.11
C PRO A 76 17.77 14.18 8.70
N GLY A 77 18.43 15.10 9.42
CA GLY A 77 18.40 16.52 9.09
C GLY A 77 17.13 17.27 9.55
N GLY A 78 16.26 16.62 10.34
CA GLY A 78 15.10 17.27 10.94
C GLY A 78 13.99 17.59 9.95
N VAL A 79 13.77 16.72 8.95
CA VAL A 79 12.77 16.91 7.89
C VAL A 79 11.39 17.20 8.46
N GLU A 80 10.92 16.41 9.44
CA GLU A 80 9.60 16.64 10.09
C GLU A 80 9.45 18.06 10.62
N GLY A 81 10.45 18.57 11.35
CA GLY A 81 10.42 19.93 11.90
C GLY A 81 10.49 21.02 10.84
N ALA A 82 11.25 20.79 9.75
CA ALA A 82 11.29 21.71 8.62
C ALA A 82 9.95 21.76 7.87
N LEU A 83 9.25 20.63 7.75
CA LEU A 83 7.91 20.56 7.17
C LEU A 83 6.86 21.21 8.08
N ASP A 84 6.92 20.97 9.40
CA ASP A 84 6.02 21.59 10.40
C ASP A 84 6.05 23.14 10.34
N ALA A 85 7.20 23.72 9.98
CA ALA A 85 7.38 25.16 9.88
C ALA A 85 6.66 25.79 8.67
N ILE A 86 6.43 25.02 7.60
CA ILE A 86 5.89 25.53 6.32
C ILE A 86 4.50 24.98 5.97
N CYS A 87 4.05 23.94 6.68
CA CYS A 87 2.77 23.31 6.44
C CYS A 87 1.64 23.91 7.28
N HIS A 88 0.44 23.78 6.73
CA HIS A 88 -0.86 24.11 7.27
C HIS A 88 -1.14 23.43 8.62
N ARG A 89 -1.76 24.18 9.54
CA ARG A 89 -2.04 23.75 10.91
C ARG A 89 -3.50 23.81 11.35
N SER A 90 -4.49 23.87 10.45
CA SER A 90 -5.88 23.84 10.92
C SER A 90 -6.17 22.56 11.69
N GLU A 91 -7.02 22.69 12.70
CA GLU A 91 -7.49 21.59 13.53
C GLU A 91 -8.73 20.89 12.94
N GLU A 92 -9.31 21.48 11.89
CA GLU A 92 -10.56 21.03 11.31
C GLU A 92 -10.66 21.29 9.80
N LEU A 93 -11.58 20.58 9.15
CA LEU A 93 -12.10 20.87 7.82
C LEU A 93 -13.59 21.15 7.90
N VAL A 94 -13.98 22.35 7.50
CA VAL A 94 -15.38 22.79 7.46
C VAL A 94 -15.97 22.45 6.10
N PHE A 95 -17.09 21.74 6.06
CA PHE A 95 -17.86 21.48 4.84
C PHE A 95 -19.14 22.32 4.82
N ASN A 96 -19.33 23.00 3.69
CA ASN A 96 -20.54 23.75 3.38
C ASN A 96 -21.17 23.22 2.09
N ARG A 97 -22.46 23.47 1.89
CA ARG A 97 -23.11 23.35 0.58
C ARG A 97 -22.63 24.48 -0.32
N PHE A 98 -22.73 24.30 -1.63
CA PHE A 98 -22.29 25.26 -2.65
C PHE A 98 -22.82 26.68 -2.45
N ASP A 99 -24.01 26.86 -1.85
CA ASP A 99 -24.61 28.17 -1.57
C ASP A 99 -24.14 28.81 -0.24
N GLY A 100 -23.35 28.08 0.56
CA GLY A 100 -22.78 28.55 1.81
C GLY A 100 -23.47 28.04 3.08
N GLU A 101 -24.51 27.21 2.97
CA GLU A 101 -25.08 26.55 4.15
C GLU A 101 -24.05 25.60 4.79
N HIS A 102 -23.82 25.72 6.10
CA HIS A 102 -22.93 24.82 6.82
C HIS A 102 -23.50 23.40 6.88
N LEU A 103 -22.69 22.41 6.53
CA LEU A 103 -23.08 20.99 6.57
C LEU A 103 -22.48 20.28 7.78
N MET A 104 -21.16 20.39 7.96
CA MET A 104 -20.47 19.81 9.11
C MET A 104 -19.05 20.37 9.29
N THR A 105 -18.47 20.14 10.47
CA THR A 105 -17.05 20.34 10.76
C THR A 105 -16.41 19.00 11.10
N GLN A 106 -15.33 18.64 10.39
CA GLN A 106 -14.54 17.44 10.66
C GLN A 106 -13.32 17.83 11.47
N VAL A 107 -13.31 17.51 12.77
CA VAL A 107 -12.20 17.83 13.69
C VAL A 107 -11.15 16.72 13.65
N TRP A 108 -9.88 17.07 13.45
CA TRP A 108 -8.81 16.09 13.29
C TRP A 108 -8.47 15.33 14.56
N GLU A 109 -8.58 15.97 15.72
CA GLU A 109 -8.31 15.36 17.03
C GLU A 109 -9.22 14.14 17.28
N GLU A 110 -10.51 14.28 16.97
CA GLU A 110 -11.53 13.24 17.14
C GLU A 110 -11.28 11.99 16.28
N GLU A 111 -10.41 12.06 15.26
CA GLU A 111 -10.14 10.98 14.31
C GLU A 111 -8.74 10.37 14.44
N GLY A 112 -8.18 10.44 15.66
CA GLY A 112 -6.86 9.91 16.02
C GLY A 112 -5.74 10.96 15.98
N GLY A 113 -6.10 12.24 15.87
CA GLY A 113 -5.17 13.36 15.96
C GLY A 113 -4.19 13.51 14.81
N LEU A 114 -3.25 14.44 15.01
CA LEU A 114 -2.20 14.77 14.04
C LEU A 114 -1.12 13.69 13.94
N GLU A 115 -1.06 12.72 14.87
CA GLU A 115 0.03 11.73 14.95
C GLU A 115 -0.40 10.25 14.82
N ARG A 116 -1.64 9.99 14.38
CA ARG A 116 -2.15 8.65 14.11
C ARG A 116 -1.15 7.78 13.35
N GLY A 117 -0.94 6.53 13.78
CA GLY A 117 -0.03 5.61 13.09
C GLY A 117 1.45 5.97 13.16
N GLY A 118 1.85 6.93 14.01
CA GLY A 118 3.26 7.25 14.29
C GLY A 118 3.92 8.25 13.33
N GLY A 119 3.15 9.07 12.61
CA GLY A 119 3.66 10.13 11.73
C GLY A 119 2.72 11.33 11.66
N LYS A 120 3.18 12.51 11.21
CA LYS A 120 2.32 13.71 11.05
C LYS A 120 1.69 13.83 9.67
N LYS A 121 0.56 14.54 9.57
CA LYS A 121 0.04 15.02 8.27
C LYS A 121 0.78 16.28 7.86
N PHE A 122 1.12 16.39 6.58
CA PHE A 122 1.70 17.60 6.01
C PHE A 122 0.87 18.09 4.85
N ASN A 123 0.45 19.35 4.89
CA ASN A 123 -0.27 19.99 3.80
C ASN A 123 0.35 21.37 3.58
N GLY A 124 0.84 21.69 2.39
CA GLY A 124 1.55 22.95 2.16
C GLY A 124 1.99 23.14 0.72
N HIS A 125 2.82 24.15 0.48
CA HIS A 125 3.27 24.47 -0.87
C HIS A 125 4.22 23.38 -1.39
N ARG A 126 3.85 22.75 -2.52
CA ARG A 126 4.57 21.65 -3.16
C ARG A 126 6.05 21.97 -3.36
N GLY A 127 6.36 23.15 -3.90
CA GLY A 127 7.73 23.56 -4.16
C GLY A 127 8.55 23.80 -2.88
N GLU A 128 7.91 24.09 -1.75
CA GLU A 128 8.62 24.31 -0.48
C GLU A 128 8.88 22.97 0.23
N ILE A 129 7.87 22.11 0.28
CA ILE A 129 8.02 20.73 0.78
C ILE A 129 9.07 19.98 -0.04
N HIS A 130 9.02 20.13 -1.37
CA HIS A 130 10.02 19.55 -2.28
C HIS A 130 11.44 19.99 -1.94
N ARG A 131 11.67 21.28 -1.65
CA ARG A 131 13.01 21.78 -1.24
C ARG A 131 13.50 21.16 0.05
N VAL A 132 12.61 20.89 1.02
CA VAL A 132 12.99 20.21 2.26
C VAL A 132 13.46 18.78 1.96
N VAL A 133 12.69 18.03 1.15
CA VAL A 133 13.04 16.67 0.74
C VAL A 133 14.33 16.65 -0.10
N TRP A 134 14.47 17.58 -1.05
CA TRP A 134 15.69 17.78 -1.82
C TRP A 134 16.90 18.06 -0.93
N GLY A 135 16.73 18.92 0.08
CA GLY A 135 17.78 19.23 1.06
C GLY A 135 18.24 17.99 1.84
N CYS A 136 17.32 17.08 2.19
CA CYS A 136 17.66 15.79 2.78
C CYS A 136 18.52 14.94 1.84
N ALA A 137 18.10 14.78 0.57
CA ALA A 137 18.86 14.01 -0.43
C ALA A 137 20.27 14.57 -0.64
N VAL A 138 20.42 15.90 -0.75
CA VAL A 138 21.73 16.56 -0.87
C VAL A 138 22.55 16.37 0.41
N GLY A 139 21.95 16.50 1.59
CA GLY A 139 22.63 16.31 2.88
C GLY A 139 23.16 14.88 3.08
N LEU A 140 22.52 13.89 2.45
CA LEU A 140 22.97 12.50 2.41
C LEU A 140 24.01 12.22 1.32
N GLY A 141 24.32 13.20 0.46
CA GLY A 141 25.32 13.05 -0.59
C GLY A 141 24.84 12.25 -1.82
N VAL A 142 23.54 12.24 -2.11
CA VAL A 142 23.00 11.67 -3.35
C VAL A 142 23.64 12.37 -4.57
N ASP A 143 24.14 11.60 -5.55
CA ASP A 143 24.62 12.15 -6.83
C ASP A 143 23.43 12.57 -7.70
N ILE A 144 23.01 13.83 -7.58
CA ILE A 144 21.91 14.40 -8.36
C ILE A 144 22.45 15.20 -9.54
N ARG A 145 22.04 14.84 -10.76
CA ARG A 145 22.45 15.46 -12.01
C ARG A 145 21.26 16.11 -12.72
N LEU A 146 21.21 17.44 -12.65
CA LEU A 146 20.22 18.29 -13.33
C LEU A 146 20.52 18.45 -14.83
N GLY A 147 19.52 18.87 -15.60
CA GLY A 147 19.64 19.09 -17.05
C GLY A 147 19.81 17.81 -17.87
N ARG A 148 19.48 16.64 -17.32
CA ARG A 148 19.65 15.32 -17.94
C ARG A 148 18.30 14.79 -18.41
N ARG A 149 17.91 15.16 -19.64
CA ARG A 149 16.69 14.64 -20.27
C ARG A 149 16.94 13.25 -20.85
N VAL A 150 16.32 12.25 -20.25
CA VAL A 150 16.31 10.88 -20.79
C VAL A 150 15.49 10.83 -22.09
N CYS A 151 16.03 10.14 -23.10
CA CYS A 151 15.35 9.91 -24.37
C CYS A 151 15.15 8.42 -24.69
N GLU A 152 15.88 7.53 -24.02
CA GLU A 152 15.85 6.09 -24.28
C GLU A 152 16.18 5.33 -23.00
N TYR A 153 15.50 4.20 -22.79
CA TYR A 153 15.82 3.22 -21.75
C TYR A 153 16.25 1.92 -22.40
N PHE A 154 17.15 1.19 -21.76
CA PHE A 154 17.59 -0.13 -22.18
C PHE A 154 17.89 -1.01 -20.96
N GLU A 155 17.83 -2.32 -21.15
CA GLU A 155 18.27 -3.31 -20.16
C GLU A 155 18.76 -4.58 -20.87
N ASP A 156 19.67 -5.28 -20.21
CA ASP A 156 20.14 -6.61 -20.59
C ASP A 156 20.20 -7.53 -19.35
N ALA A 157 20.85 -8.68 -19.48
CA ALA A 157 20.95 -9.65 -18.39
C ALA A 157 21.76 -9.14 -17.18
N GLU A 158 22.67 -8.19 -17.37
CA GLU A 158 23.64 -7.72 -16.37
C GLU A 158 23.33 -6.31 -15.86
N GLU A 159 22.90 -5.40 -16.74
CA GLU A 159 22.69 -3.99 -16.42
C GLU A 159 21.40 -3.41 -17.02
N ALA A 160 20.97 -2.27 -16.49
CA ALA A 160 19.98 -1.39 -17.09
C ALA A 160 20.51 0.04 -17.15
N GLY A 161 19.89 0.86 -17.99
CA GLY A 161 20.32 2.23 -18.11
C GLY A 161 19.48 3.08 -19.02
N VAL A 162 19.96 4.29 -19.23
CA VAL A 162 19.30 5.31 -20.06
C VAL A 162 20.30 6.05 -20.94
N VAL A 163 19.79 6.60 -22.03
CA VAL A 163 20.51 7.57 -22.86
C VAL A 163 19.93 8.95 -22.61
N VAL A 164 20.83 9.91 -22.38
CA VAL A 164 20.52 11.33 -22.25
C VAL A 164 21.04 12.06 -23.48
N GLU A 165 20.22 12.97 -24.02
CA GLU A 165 20.65 13.93 -25.05
C GLU A 165 21.04 15.26 -24.41
N GLU A 166 22.27 15.71 -24.69
CA GLU A 166 22.85 16.95 -24.21
C GLU A 166 23.23 17.84 -25.40
N GLU A 167 23.16 19.16 -25.26
CA GLU A 167 23.74 20.06 -26.27
C GLU A 167 25.28 19.95 -26.23
N ASP A 168 25.89 19.61 -27.37
CA ASP A 168 27.35 19.43 -27.51
C ASP A 168 28.02 20.77 -27.85
N GLY A 169 27.96 21.74 -26.95
CA GLY A 169 28.61 23.05 -27.11
C GLY A 169 28.27 23.80 -28.42
N GLU A 170 29.17 24.68 -28.86
CA GLU A 170 29.00 25.56 -30.05
C GLU A 170 29.18 24.84 -31.41
N GLY A 171 29.19 23.51 -31.45
CA GLY A 171 29.31 22.76 -32.70
C GLY A 171 27.98 22.61 -33.40
N GLU A 172 27.83 23.16 -34.60
CA GLU A 172 26.71 22.86 -35.50
C GLU A 172 27.06 21.63 -36.38
N ASP A 173 26.06 20.79 -36.68
CA ASP A 173 26.18 19.75 -37.70
C ASP A 173 26.17 20.37 -39.11
N GLU A 174 26.42 19.54 -40.14
CA GLU A 174 26.47 19.99 -41.55
C GLU A 174 25.14 20.63 -42.04
N GLY A 175 24.07 20.58 -41.24
CA GLY A 175 22.78 21.20 -41.49
C GLY A 175 22.45 22.41 -40.60
N GLY A 176 23.40 22.94 -39.83
CA GLY A 176 23.19 24.10 -38.96
C GLY A 176 22.40 23.79 -37.68
N ARG A 177 22.23 22.51 -37.31
CA ARG A 177 21.63 22.13 -36.03
C ARG A 177 22.74 21.94 -35.01
N LYS A 178 22.55 22.46 -33.80
CA LYS A 178 23.45 22.18 -32.68
C LYS A 178 23.64 20.67 -32.53
N ARG A 179 24.90 20.24 -32.55
CA ARG A 179 25.28 18.84 -32.38
C ARG A 179 24.79 18.37 -31.01
N LYS A 180 24.18 17.19 -30.97
CA LYS A 180 23.72 16.57 -29.72
C LYS A 180 24.69 15.50 -29.29
N LYS A 181 25.14 15.57 -28.04
CA LYS A 181 25.91 14.51 -27.41
C LYS A 181 24.95 13.54 -26.76
N ARG A 182 25.12 12.25 -27.05
CA ARG A 182 24.37 11.18 -26.40
C ARG A 182 25.26 10.57 -25.32
N THR A 183 24.83 10.65 -24.07
CA THR A 183 25.57 10.11 -22.91
C THR A 183 24.78 8.94 -22.34
N ARG A 184 25.43 7.76 -22.22
CA ARG A 184 24.84 6.55 -21.63
C ARG A 184 25.12 6.52 -20.12
N TYR A 185 24.09 6.24 -19.34
CA TYR A 185 24.18 5.99 -17.90
C TYR A 185 23.73 4.55 -17.66
N VAL A 186 24.50 3.80 -16.87
CA VAL A 186 24.25 2.38 -16.56
C VAL A 186 24.28 2.15 -15.06
N ALA A 187 23.51 1.17 -14.61
CA ALA A 187 23.42 0.71 -13.23
C ALA A 187 22.87 -0.73 -13.20
N ASP A 188 22.87 -1.37 -12.04
CA ASP A 188 22.25 -2.69 -11.86
C ASP A 188 20.73 -2.61 -12.05
N VAL A 189 20.13 -1.46 -11.69
CA VAL A 189 18.68 -1.21 -11.75
C VAL A 189 18.37 0.25 -12.12
N VAL A 190 17.29 0.44 -12.89
CA VAL A 190 16.69 1.75 -13.18
C VAL A 190 15.33 1.87 -12.52
N LEU A 191 15.15 2.91 -11.70
CA LEU A 191 13.87 3.29 -11.11
C LEU A 191 13.31 4.52 -11.83
N ALA A 192 12.28 4.33 -12.63
CA ALA A 192 11.63 5.39 -13.39
C ALA A 192 10.55 6.07 -12.56
N ALA A 193 10.87 7.26 -12.06
CA ALA A 193 10.00 8.16 -11.31
C ALA A 193 9.73 9.45 -12.10
N ASP A 194 9.64 9.34 -13.43
CA ASP A 194 9.51 10.44 -14.41
C ASP A 194 8.07 10.96 -14.58
N GLY A 195 7.17 10.51 -13.69
CA GLY A 195 5.86 11.09 -13.47
C GLY A 195 4.79 10.71 -14.50
N VAL A 196 3.69 11.45 -14.51
CA VAL A 196 2.50 11.18 -15.31
C VAL A 196 2.71 11.17 -16.83
N ARG A 197 3.82 11.73 -17.33
CA ARG A 197 4.23 11.70 -18.75
C ARG A 197 5.38 10.72 -19.00
N SER A 198 5.48 9.70 -18.15
CA SER A 198 6.55 8.73 -18.19
C SER A 198 6.77 8.13 -19.57
N THR A 199 8.01 8.18 -20.04
CA THR A 199 8.44 7.50 -21.27
C THR A 199 8.86 6.05 -20.97
N ALA A 200 9.24 5.76 -19.73
CA ALA A 200 9.54 4.41 -19.27
C ALA A 200 8.33 3.46 -19.33
N ARG A 201 7.10 3.98 -19.19
CA ARG A 201 5.88 3.16 -19.31
C ARG A 201 5.81 2.36 -20.60
N ALA A 202 6.18 2.97 -21.73
CA ALA A 202 6.15 2.28 -23.02
C ALA A 202 7.13 1.09 -23.06
N VAL A 203 8.25 1.22 -22.35
CA VAL A 203 9.27 0.17 -22.24
C VAL A 203 8.77 -0.98 -21.37
N VAL A 204 8.12 -0.67 -20.24
CA VAL A 204 7.55 -1.68 -19.33
C VAL A 204 6.34 -2.39 -19.94
N LEU A 205 5.48 -1.68 -20.65
CA LEU A 205 4.24 -2.24 -21.21
C LEU A 205 4.43 -2.84 -22.61
N GLY A 206 5.53 -2.53 -23.30
CA GLY A 206 5.76 -2.88 -24.69
C GLY A 206 4.84 -2.14 -25.69
N GLN A 207 4.05 -1.18 -25.22
CA GLN A 207 3.11 -0.39 -26.03
C GLN A 207 2.88 0.99 -25.42
N GLU A 208 2.41 1.94 -26.22
CA GLU A 208 2.01 3.25 -25.72
C GLU A 208 0.79 3.15 -24.79
N ASP A 209 0.92 3.70 -23.59
CA ASP A 209 -0.18 3.89 -22.66
C ASP A 209 -0.81 5.26 -22.86
N LYS A 210 -1.94 5.29 -23.58
CA LYS A 210 -2.64 6.53 -23.90
C LYS A 210 -3.45 7.04 -22.68
N PRO A 211 -3.31 8.32 -22.31
CA PRO A 211 -4.11 8.92 -21.24
C PRO A 211 -5.60 8.80 -21.54
N LYS A 212 -6.41 8.52 -20.51
CA LYS A 212 -7.88 8.61 -20.60
C LYS A 212 -8.35 9.88 -19.89
N SER A 213 -9.32 10.56 -20.48
CA SER A 213 -10.00 11.66 -19.78
C SER A 213 -10.71 11.10 -18.55
N SER A 214 -10.53 11.74 -17.39
CA SER A 214 -11.31 11.40 -16.19
C SER A 214 -12.74 11.93 -16.25
N GLY A 215 -13.06 12.79 -17.23
CA GLY A 215 -14.30 13.57 -17.31
C GLY A 215 -14.32 14.83 -16.43
N TYR A 216 -13.21 15.13 -15.74
CA TYR A 216 -13.08 16.28 -14.84
C TYR A 216 -11.78 17.05 -15.10
N ALA A 217 -11.78 18.32 -14.68
CA ALA A 217 -10.63 19.19 -14.62
C ALA A 217 -10.60 19.91 -13.26
N ILE A 218 -9.47 20.51 -12.93
CA ILE A 218 -9.25 21.24 -11.68
C ILE A 218 -8.69 22.61 -11.99
N TRP A 219 -9.44 23.64 -11.65
CA TRP A 219 -8.86 24.95 -11.41
C TRP A 219 -8.15 24.96 -10.07
N ARG A 220 -6.94 25.51 -10.06
CA ARG A 220 -6.13 25.59 -8.85
C ARG A 220 -5.31 26.86 -8.81
N ALA A 221 -5.14 27.40 -7.62
CA ALA A 221 -4.38 28.61 -7.40
C ALA A 221 -3.65 28.60 -6.05
N TRP A 222 -2.56 29.36 -6.00
CA TRP A 222 -1.83 29.71 -4.78
C TRP A 222 -1.37 31.16 -4.87
N PHE A 223 -1.69 31.98 -3.86
CA PHE A 223 -1.37 33.41 -3.86
C PHE A 223 -1.34 34.01 -2.42
N PRO A 224 -0.74 35.19 -2.21
CA PRO A 224 -0.81 35.92 -0.94
C PRO A 224 -2.25 36.30 -0.57
N SER A 225 -2.59 36.26 0.71
CA SER A 225 -3.97 36.48 1.19
C SER A 225 -4.34 37.94 1.45
N ASP A 226 -3.47 38.91 1.14
CA ASP A 226 -3.65 40.33 1.49
C ASP A 226 -4.99 40.91 1.02
N GLU A 227 -5.39 40.63 -0.22
CA GLU A 227 -6.67 41.11 -0.76
C GLU A 227 -7.87 40.40 -0.09
N LEU A 228 -7.73 39.11 0.22
CA LEU A 228 -8.76 38.35 0.93
C LEU A 228 -8.98 38.90 2.35
N ALA A 229 -7.94 39.42 3.00
CA ALA A 229 -8.03 40.01 4.33
C ALA A 229 -8.77 41.36 4.34
N ARG A 230 -8.82 42.07 3.20
CA ARG A 230 -9.52 43.37 3.06
C ARG A 230 -10.99 43.24 2.70
N ASP A 231 -11.38 42.13 2.08
CA ASP A 231 -12.77 41.86 1.71
C ASP A 231 -13.57 41.26 2.88
N PRO A 232 -14.68 41.89 3.33
CA PRO A 232 -15.53 41.38 4.40
C PRO A 232 -16.04 39.95 4.17
N LEU A 233 -16.21 39.51 2.91
CA LEU A 233 -16.68 38.17 2.56
C LEU A 233 -15.62 37.09 2.81
N THR A 234 -14.34 37.40 2.69
CA THR A 234 -13.25 36.40 2.76
C THR A 234 -12.33 36.58 3.96
N ARG A 235 -12.38 37.74 4.64
CA ARG A 235 -11.48 38.09 5.73
C ARG A 235 -11.39 37.01 6.81
N HIS A 236 -12.52 36.42 7.19
CA HIS A 236 -12.60 35.41 8.24
C HIS A 236 -11.78 34.14 7.94
N LEU A 237 -11.47 33.87 6.66
CA LEU A 237 -10.69 32.70 6.24
C LEU A 237 -9.18 32.86 6.49
N VAL A 238 -8.68 34.09 6.69
CA VAL A 238 -7.24 34.37 6.65
C VAL A 238 -6.70 35.11 7.87
N VAL A 239 -7.55 35.79 8.66
CA VAL A 239 -7.06 36.64 9.77
C VAL A 239 -6.93 35.92 11.12
N ASN A 240 -7.50 34.72 11.26
CA ASN A 240 -7.51 33.97 12.53
C ASN A 240 -6.61 32.71 12.46
N GLY A 241 -5.56 32.78 11.65
CA GLY A 241 -4.67 31.65 11.39
C GLY A 241 -5.12 30.79 10.21
N ASP A 242 -4.62 29.55 10.19
CA ASP A 242 -4.84 28.60 9.10
C ASP A 242 -6.26 28.03 9.14
N THR A 243 -6.92 28.02 7.99
CA THR A 243 -8.28 27.48 7.82
C THR A 243 -8.30 26.45 6.69
N HIS A 244 -9.25 25.52 6.74
CA HIS A 244 -9.51 24.58 5.66
C HIS A 244 -11.03 24.44 5.49
N THR A 245 -11.54 24.81 4.32
CA THR A 245 -12.97 24.91 4.06
C THR A 245 -13.31 24.36 2.69
N GLY A 246 -14.38 23.56 2.63
CA GLY A 246 -14.94 23.01 1.42
C GLY A 246 -16.36 23.48 1.16
N TRP A 247 -16.71 23.62 -0.12
CA TRP A 247 -18.07 23.83 -0.62
C TRP A 247 -18.40 22.73 -1.61
N LEU A 248 -19.49 22.01 -1.35
CA LEU A 248 -19.90 20.83 -2.11
C LEU A 248 -21.15 21.16 -2.93
N GLY A 249 -21.12 20.84 -4.22
CA GLY A 249 -22.25 20.97 -5.13
C GLY A 249 -22.35 19.79 -6.11
N PRO A 250 -23.42 19.74 -6.91
CA PRO A 250 -23.58 18.71 -7.93
C PRO A 250 -22.42 18.76 -8.93
N ASP A 251 -21.67 17.65 -9.06
CA ASP A 251 -20.52 17.51 -9.97
C ASP A 251 -19.37 18.53 -9.80
N VAL A 252 -19.40 19.34 -8.73
CA VAL A 252 -18.41 20.38 -8.47
C VAL A 252 -18.10 20.42 -6.99
N HIS A 253 -16.83 20.54 -6.64
CA HIS A 253 -16.44 20.90 -5.27
C HIS A 253 -15.34 21.94 -5.29
N PHE A 254 -15.35 22.81 -4.29
CA PHE A 254 -14.37 23.87 -4.10
C PHE A 254 -13.74 23.69 -2.72
N LEU A 255 -12.43 23.46 -2.65
CA LEU A 255 -11.68 23.39 -1.39
C LEU A 255 -10.73 24.58 -1.33
N ALA A 256 -10.64 25.22 -0.17
CA ALA A 256 -9.76 26.34 0.07
C ALA A 256 -9.05 26.19 1.41
N ALA A 257 -7.80 26.60 1.46
CA ALA A 257 -7.01 26.60 2.67
C ALA A 257 -6.18 27.89 2.79
N SER A 258 -6.19 28.47 3.99
CA SER A 258 -5.21 29.47 4.38
C SER A 258 -4.07 28.81 5.14
N ILE A 259 -2.85 29.23 4.84
CA ILE A 259 -1.62 28.53 5.20
C ILE A 259 -0.59 29.57 5.65
N LYS A 260 0.36 29.16 6.50
CA LYS A 260 1.39 30.03 7.09
C LYS A 260 0.78 31.13 7.95
N ASN A 261 -0.06 30.71 8.89
CA ASN A 261 -0.84 31.57 9.76
C ASN A 261 -1.70 32.56 8.97
N GLY A 262 -2.34 32.05 7.91
CA GLY A 262 -3.24 32.80 7.06
C GLY A 262 -2.59 33.77 6.06
N THR A 263 -1.26 33.79 5.90
CA THR A 263 -0.57 34.71 4.96
C THR A 263 -0.52 34.23 3.51
N SER A 264 -0.67 32.93 3.29
CA SER A 264 -0.85 32.30 1.97
C SER A 264 -2.25 31.74 1.85
N PHE A 265 -2.78 31.73 0.64
CA PHE A 265 -4.08 31.12 0.34
C PHE A 265 -3.96 30.21 -0.89
N SER A 266 -4.62 29.06 -0.82
CA SER A 266 -4.75 28.15 -1.95
C SER A 266 -6.18 27.66 -2.07
N TRP A 267 -6.64 27.47 -3.29
CA TRP A 267 -7.90 26.81 -3.54
C TRP A 267 -7.81 25.90 -4.76
N VAL A 268 -8.68 24.89 -4.76
CA VAL A 268 -8.90 23.97 -5.87
C VAL A 268 -10.41 23.87 -6.13
N CYS A 269 -10.80 23.87 -7.40
CA CYS A 269 -12.17 23.63 -7.82
C CYS A 269 -12.17 22.52 -8.85
N THR A 270 -12.70 21.36 -8.47
CA THR A 270 -12.90 20.26 -9.41
C THR A 270 -14.23 20.44 -10.10
N HIS A 271 -14.23 20.43 -11.42
CA HIS A 271 -15.41 20.58 -12.28
C HIS A 271 -15.38 19.59 -13.44
N LYS A 272 -16.51 19.42 -14.13
CA LYS A 272 -16.56 18.61 -15.35
C LYS A 272 -15.71 19.24 -16.45
N ASP A 273 -14.96 18.41 -17.16
CA ASP A 273 -14.23 18.82 -18.37
C ASP A 273 -15.18 18.67 -19.57
N THR A 274 -15.38 19.75 -20.32
CA THR A 274 -16.24 19.78 -21.52
C THR A 274 -15.45 19.85 -22.82
N ASP A 275 -14.11 19.91 -22.76
CA ASP A 275 -13.26 20.19 -23.93
C ASP A 275 -12.36 19.02 -24.33
N ASP A 276 -12.32 18.71 -25.63
CA ASP A 276 -11.42 17.72 -26.26
C ASP A 276 -9.99 18.28 -26.42
N VAL A 277 -9.20 18.43 -25.34
CA VAL A 277 -7.84 19.01 -25.44
C VAL A 277 -6.77 18.29 -24.61
N VAL A 278 -5.58 18.23 -25.22
CA VAL A 278 -4.26 17.72 -24.81
C VAL A 278 -3.89 17.95 -23.35
N GLU A 279 -3.33 16.91 -22.72
CA GLU A 279 -2.82 16.90 -21.34
C GLU A 279 -1.86 18.08 -21.06
N SER A 280 -2.27 19.05 -20.24
CA SER A 280 -1.43 20.15 -19.78
C SER A 280 -1.58 20.38 -18.28
N TRP A 281 -0.45 20.36 -17.57
CA TRP A 281 -0.35 20.59 -16.13
C TRP A 281 -0.20 22.07 -15.74
N SER A 282 -0.08 22.94 -16.74
CA SER A 282 0.22 24.35 -16.57
C SER A 282 -0.55 25.21 -17.58
N ALA A 283 -1.69 24.73 -18.06
CA ALA A 283 -2.55 25.53 -18.91
C ALA A 283 -3.07 26.72 -18.08
N PRO A 284 -2.98 27.96 -18.58
CA PRO A 284 -3.59 29.11 -17.92
C PRO A 284 -5.08 28.88 -17.77
N GLY A 285 -5.61 29.04 -16.55
CA GLY A 285 -7.04 29.00 -16.31
C GLY A 285 -7.71 30.36 -16.53
N SER A 286 -9.03 30.34 -16.67
CA SER A 286 -9.84 31.52 -16.91
C SER A 286 -10.68 31.85 -15.68
N ILE A 287 -10.41 33.00 -15.07
CA ILE A 287 -11.19 33.52 -13.93
C ILE A 287 -12.66 33.72 -14.36
N THR A 288 -12.89 34.17 -15.59
CA THR A 288 -14.22 34.38 -16.15
C THR A 288 -15.00 33.07 -16.24
N ASP A 289 -14.38 32.01 -16.75
CA ASP A 289 -15.04 30.71 -16.91
C ASP A 289 -15.31 30.06 -15.55
N ALA A 290 -14.37 30.17 -14.61
CA ALA A 290 -14.56 29.73 -13.24
C ALA A 290 -15.73 30.46 -12.57
N LEU A 291 -15.84 31.79 -12.72
CA LEU A 291 -16.96 32.56 -12.16
C LEU A 291 -18.30 32.24 -12.83
N ALA A 292 -18.30 31.92 -14.13
CA ALA A 292 -19.50 31.52 -14.85
C ALA A 292 -20.01 30.14 -14.38
N LEU A 293 -19.12 29.17 -14.14
CA LEU A 293 -19.49 27.88 -13.55
C LEU A 293 -20.03 28.05 -12.13
N LEU A 294 -19.43 28.96 -11.35
CA LEU A 294 -19.78 29.22 -9.96
C LEU A 294 -20.94 30.22 -9.82
N ASP A 295 -21.87 30.23 -10.78
CA ASP A 295 -23.11 30.99 -10.68
C ASP A 295 -24.11 30.39 -9.69
N GLY A 296 -24.68 31.22 -8.82
CA GLY A 296 -25.48 30.78 -7.68
C GLY A 296 -24.69 30.17 -6.51
N TRP A 297 -23.35 30.06 -6.60
CA TRP A 297 -22.51 29.64 -5.48
C TRP A 297 -22.36 30.74 -4.44
N SER A 298 -21.94 30.36 -3.24
CA SER A 298 -21.70 31.22 -2.09
C SER A 298 -20.93 32.50 -2.50
N PRO A 299 -21.39 33.69 -2.05
CA PRO A 299 -20.69 34.95 -2.30
C PRO A 299 -19.21 34.91 -1.90
N THR A 300 -18.88 34.16 -0.85
CA THR A 300 -17.51 33.92 -0.37
C THR A 300 -16.66 33.20 -1.41
N VAL A 301 -17.16 32.10 -2.00
CA VAL A 301 -16.44 31.33 -3.04
C VAL A 301 -16.17 32.22 -4.26
N ARG A 302 -17.19 32.96 -4.72
CA ARG A 302 -17.03 33.86 -5.86
C ARG A 302 -16.05 35.02 -5.55
N ALA A 303 -16.00 35.49 -4.30
CA ALA A 303 -15.03 36.50 -3.88
C ALA A 303 -13.59 35.96 -3.89
N ILE A 304 -13.36 34.74 -3.40
CA ILE A 304 -12.05 34.06 -3.48
C ILE A 304 -11.55 34.02 -4.93
N VAL A 305 -12.41 33.58 -5.86
CA VAL A 305 -12.05 33.48 -7.29
C VAL A 305 -11.75 34.86 -7.88
N ARG A 306 -12.54 35.90 -7.58
CA ARG A 306 -12.28 37.27 -8.06
C ARG A 306 -10.94 37.84 -7.58
N HIS A 307 -10.52 37.50 -6.36
CA HIS A 307 -9.23 37.96 -5.79
C HIS A 307 -8.04 37.11 -6.24
N THR A 308 -8.26 36.06 -7.02
CA THR A 308 -7.18 35.23 -7.54
C THR A 308 -6.42 36.01 -8.62
N PRO A 309 -5.09 36.19 -8.49
CA PRO A 309 -4.31 36.86 -9.53
C PRO A 309 -4.39 36.09 -10.86
N PRO A 310 -4.66 36.76 -12.00
CA PRO A 310 -4.85 36.08 -13.28
C PRO A 310 -3.67 35.21 -13.74
N ASP A 311 -2.44 35.57 -13.36
CA ASP A 311 -1.21 34.82 -13.65
C ASP A 311 -1.01 33.59 -12.75
N ARG A 312 -1.91 33.37 -11.77
CA ARG A 312 -1.81 32.32 -10.76
C ARG A 312 -2.90 31.26 -10.84
N LEU A 313 -3.86 31.43 -11.73
CA LEU A 313 -4.88 30.41 -11.99
C LEU A 313 -4.38 29.43 -13.05
N VAL A 314 -4.33 28.16 -12.67
CA VAL A 314 -4.03 27.04 -13.58
C VAL A 314 -5.30 26.22 -13.77
N ASP A 315 -5.55 25.79 -15.00
CA ASP A 315 -6.52 24.76 -15.32
C ASP A 315 -5.78 23.46 -15.62
N TRP A 316 -5.98 22.48 -14.74
CA TRP A 316 -5.36 21.18 -14.86
C TRP A 316 -6.40 20.12 -15.23
N LYS A 317 -6.33 19.64 -16.46
CA LYS A 317 -7.12 18.51 -16.93
C LYS A 317 -6.70 17.24 -16.20
N LEU A 318 -7.64 16.61 -15.50
CA LEU A 318 -7.37 15.37 -14.78
C LEU A 318 -7.33 14.22 -15.78
N VAL A 319 -6.13 13.72 -15.99
CA VAL A 319 -5.91 12.48 -16.72
C VAL A 319 -5.98 11.32 -15.73
N TYR A 320 -6.83 10.36 -16.06
CA TYR A 320 -6.90 9.09 -15.34
C TYR A 320 -6.28 7.98 -16.19
N ARG A 321 -5.69 7.00 -15.51
CA ARG A 321 -5.18 5.77 -16.13
C ARG A 321 -5.62 4.60 -15.28
N ASP A 322 -6.06 3.55 -15.94
CA ASP A 322 -6.33 2.29 -15.25
C ASP A 322 -5.04 1.75 -14.62
N PRO A 323 -5.12 1.00 -13.52
CA PRO A 323 -3.97 0.30 -12.97
C PRO A 323 -3.23 -0.49 -14.05
N LEU A 324 -1.93 -0.22 -14.21
CA LEU A 324 -1.09 -0.88 -15.20
C LEU A 324 -0.99 -2.38 -14.91
N PRO A 325 -0.93 -3.28 -15.91
CA PRO A 325 -0.84 -4.72 -15.65
C PRO A 325 0.45 -5.14 -14.92
N THR A 326 1.52 -4.34 -15.04
CA THR A 326 2.80 -4.52 -14.34
C THR A 326 3.54 -3.18 -14.28
N TRP A 327 4.42 -3.03 -13.30
CA TRP A 327 5.34 -1.91 -13.11
C TRP A 327 6.78 -2.29 -13.41
N VAL A 328 7.07 -3.58 -13.65
CA VAL A 328 8.42 -4.12 -13.85
C VAL A 328 8.57 -4.53 -15.31
N SER A 329 9.69 -4.15 -15.92
CA SER A 329 9.96 -4.53 -17.32
C SER A 329 9.98 -6.06 -17.48
N PRO A 330 9.24 -6.62 -18.44
CA PRO A 330 9.18 -8.07 -18.64
C PRO A 330 10.43 -8.64 -19.33
N SER A 331 11.29 -7.80 -19.94
CA SER A 331 12.45 -8.26 -20.72
C SER A 331 13.52 -8.86 -19.81
N HIS A 332 14.12 -8.05 -18.94
CA HIS A 332 15.12 -8.50 -17.97
C HIS A 332 14.76 -8.19 -16.51
N GLY A 333 13.75 -7.34 -16.29
CA GLY A 333 13.28 -7.02 -14.94
C GLY A 333 14.29 -6.19 -14.16
N ARG A 334 14.95 -5.23 -14.82
CA ARG A 334 15.88 -4.28 -14.20
C ARG A 334 15.38 -2.83 -14.27
N ILE A 335 14.22 -2.61 -14.87
CA ILE A 335 13.54 -1.31 -14.91
C ILE A 335 12.19 -1.44 -14.17
N ALA A 336 11.92 -0.52 -13.24
CA ALA A 336 10.63 -0.43 -12.54
C ALA A 336 10.06 1.00 -12.55
N LEU A 337 8.73 1.13 -12.60
CA LEU A 337 8.00 2.39 -12.50
C LEU A 337 7.64 2.71 -11.05
N LEU A 338 7.72 3.99 -10.65
CA LEU A 338 7.36 4.49 -9.32
C LEU A 338 6.49 5.76 -9.40
N GLY A 339 5.67 5.99 -8.38
CA GLY A 339 4.81 7.18 -8.29
C GLY A 339 3.88 7.31 -9.49
N ASP A 340 3.63 8.55 -9.96
CA ASP A 340 2.73 8.82 -11.09
C ASP A 340 3.17 8.18 -12.42
N ALA A 341 4.42 7.68 -12.54
CA ALA A 341 4.82 6.85 -13.67
C ALA A 341 4.07 5.52 -13.67
N ALA A 342 3.88 4.91 -12.50
CA ALA A 342 3.17 3.66 -12.28
C ALA A 342 1.67 3.84 -12.00
N HIS A 343 1.31 4.82 -11.18
CA HIS A 343 -0.02 4.94 -10.60
C HIS A 343 -0.43 6.40 -10.38
N PRO A 344 -0.86 7.15 -11.41
CA PRO A 344 -1.38 8.50 -11.21
C PRO A 344 -2.71 8.47 -10.43
N PHE A 345 -2.91 9.41 -9.50
CA PHE A 345 -4.12 9.48 -8.66
C PHE A 345 -5.01 10.66 -9.05
N LEU A 346 -6.33 10.49 -8.85
CA LEU A 346 -7.22 11.65 -8.71
C LEU A 346 -6.87 12.40 -7.40
N PRO A 347 -6.78 13.74 -7.41
CA PRO A 347 -6.41 14.52 -6.23
C PRO A 347 -7.35 14.34 -5.03
N THR A 348 -8.61 13.97 -5.27
CA THR A 348 -9.59 13.62 -4.24
C THR A 348 -9.20 12.41 -3.39
N SER A 349 -8.20 11.64 -3.79
CA SER A 349 -7.62 10.57 -2.96
C SER A 349 -6.74 11.09 -1.82
N ILE A 350 -6.13 12.27 -2.01
CA ILE A 350 -5.16 12.89 -1.07
C ILE A 350 -4.01 11.92 -0.71
N GLN A 351 -3.68 10.99 -1.62
CA GLN A 351 -2.74 9.90 -1.34
C GLN A 351 -1.66 9.68 -2.38
N GLY A 352 -1.77 10.20 -3.61
CA GLY A 352 -0.76 9.96 -4.66
C GLY A 352 0.68 10.27 -4.21
N ALA A 353 0.89 11.44 -3.60
CA ALA A 353 2.20 11.83 -3.07
C ALA A 353 2.68 10.93 -1.90
N SER A 354 1.75 10.44 -1.07
CA SER A 354 2.09 9.54 0.04
C SER A 354 2.42 8.13 -0.46
N GLN A 355 1.72 7.65 -1.50
CA GLN A 355 1.99 6.37 -2.14
C GLN A 355 3.33 6.40 -2.90
N ALA A 356 3.70 7.54 -3.50
CA ALA A 356 5.03 7.75 -4.07
C ALA A 356 6.16 7.67 -3.02
N VAL A 357 5.91 8.15 -1.79
CA VAL A 357 6.84 7.98 -0.66
C VAL A 357 6.92 6.51 -0.24
N GLU A 358 5.79 5.83 -0.08
CA GLU A 358 5.79 4.40 0.25
C GLU A 358 6.49 3.55 -0.81
N ASP A 359 6.41 3.92 -2.09
CA ASP A 359 7.13 3.23 -3.16
C ASP A 359 8.64 3.28 -2.96
N GLY A 360 9.18 4.48 -2.74
CA GLY A 360 10.62 4.69 -2.54
C GLY A 360 11.17 3.93 -1.33
N VAL A 361 10.37 3.84 -0.26
CA VAL A 361 10.69 3.04 0.93
C VAL A 361 10.70 1.56 0.61
N THR A 362 9.59 1.02 0.06
CA THR A 362 9.47 -0.42 -0.17
C THR A 362 10.51 -0.92 -1.15
N ILE A 363 10.80 -0.18 -2.22
CA ILE A 363 11.80 -0.63 -3.21
C ILE A 363 13.21 -0.69 -2.61
N ALA A 364 13.60 0.29 -1.78
CA ALA A 364 14.91 0.32 -1.17
C ALA A 364 15.13 -0.88 -0.23
N VAL A 365 14.12 -1.23 0.56
CA VAL A 365 14.11 -2.42 1.41
C VAL A 365 14.20 -3.70 0.57
N CYS A 366 13.42 -3.82 -0.50
CA CYS A 366 13.48 -4.98 -1.39
C CYS A 366 14.87 -5.17 -2.01
N LEU A 367 15.51 -4.09 -2.48
CA LEU A 367 16.87 -4.12 -3.03
C LEU A 367 17.90 -4.49 -1.97
N GLU A 368 17.76 -3.99 -0.74
CA GLU A 368 18.64 -4.32 0.38
C GLU A 368 18.57 -5.81 0.73
N LEU A 369 17.35 -6.35 0.87
CA LEU A 369 17.14 -7.75 1.21
C LEU A 369 17.68 -8.69 0.13
N ALA A 370 17.44 -8.38 -1.15
CA ALA A 370 18.00 -9.15 -2.25
C ALA A 370 19.54 -9.12 -2.23
N ALA A 371 20.14 -7.94 -2.01
CA ALA A 371 21.59 -7.83 -1.97
C ALA A 371 22.21 -8.58 -0.79
N LYS A 372 21.59 -8.55 0.39
CA LYS A 372 22.02 -9.33 1.55
C LYS A 372 21.98 -10.83 1.27
N GLU A 373 20.94 -11.33 0.61
CA GLU A 373 20.83 -12.74 0.23
C GLU A 373 21.90 -13.14 -0.79
N GLY A 374 22.21 -12.26 -1.75
CA GLY A 374 23.20 -12.47 -2.80
C GLY A 374 24.65 -12.16 -2.41
N GLY A 375 24.97 -11.93 -1.13
CA GLY A 375 26.33 -11.60 -0.70
C GLY A 375 26.89 -10.28 -1.29
N GLY A 376 26.02 -9.30 -1.54
CA GLY A 376 26.37 -8.01 -2.13
C GLY A 376 26.11 -7.89 -3.63
N LYS A 377 25.55 -8.91 -4.29
CA LYS A 377 25.00 -8.85 -5.66
C LYS A 377 23.71 -9.67 -5.74
N GLY A 378 22.62 -9.09 -5.27
CA GLY A 378 21.31 -9.73 -5.20
C GLY A 378 20.60 -9.83 -6.55
N ASP A 379 19.58 -10.69 -6.63
CA ASP A 379 18.68 -10.72 -7.79
C ASP A 379 17.79 -9.46 -7.81
N VAL A 380 18.21 -8.47 -8.61
CA VAL A 380 17.49 -7.21 -8.80
C VAL A 380 16.07 -7.44 -9.30
N ARG A 381 15.88 -8.39 -10.21
CA ARG A 381 14.57 -8.68 -10.80
C ARG A 381 13.61 -9.14 -9.74
N GLU A 382 14.08 -9.99 -8.85
CA GLU A 382 13.27 -10.46 -7.75
C GLU A 382 12.90 -9.33 -6.78
N ALA A 383 13.84 -8.44 -6.47
CA ALA A 383 13.56 -7.26 -5.66
C ALA A 383 12.46 -6.37 -6.29
N LEU A 384 12.52 -6.15 -7.61
CA LEU A 384 11.51 -5.39 -8.34
C LEU A 384 10.13 -6.06 -8.31
N LEU A 385 10.07 -7.38 -8.51
CA LEU A 385 8.82 -8.15 -8.45
C LEU A 385 8.24 -8.20 -7.03
N ALA A 386 9.09 -8.26 -6.01
CA ALA A 386 8.66 -8.21 -4.61
C ALA A 386 8.06 -6.83 -4.29
N TYR A 387 8.73 -5.75 -4.70
CA TYR A 387 8.24 -4.38 -4.61
C TYR A 387 6.86 -4.24 -5.26
N GLU A 388 6.72 -4.65 -6.52
CA GLU A 388 5.46 -4.59 -7.24
C GLU A 388 4.35 -5.32 -6.47
N ARG A 389 4.58 -6.57 -6.06
CA ARG A 389 3.56 -7.37 -5.34
C ARG A 389 3.12 -6.73 -4.02
N MET A 390 4.05 -6.14 -3.26
CA MET A 390 3.73 -5.49 -1.99
C MET A 390 2.93 -4.20 -2.18
N ARG A 391 3.18 -3.47 -3.28
CA ARG A 391 2.63 -2.13 -3.52
C ARG A 391 1.37 -2.16 -4.36
N TYR A 392 1.27 -3.05 -5.35
CA TYR A 392 0.27 -3.01 -6.42
C TYR A 392 -1.17 -2.93 -5.90
N GLU A 393 -1.62 -3.94 -5.13
CA GLU A 393 -3.02 -3.96 -4.65
C GLU A 393 -3.32 -2.83 -3.66
N ARG A 394 -2.33 -2.44 -2.84
CA ARG A 394 -2.47 -1.35 -1.89
C ARG A 394 -2.65 0.00 -2.61
N VAL A 395 -1.80 0.27 -3.59
CA VAL A 395 -1.88 1.47 -4.43
C VAL A 395 -3.19 1.49 -5.21
N ARG A 396 -3.59 0.36 -5.81
CA ARG A 396 -4.85 0.23 -6.54
C ARG A 396 -6.06 0.52 -5.64
N ALA A 397 -6.07 0.00 -4.42
CA ALA A 397 -7.12 0.30 -3.46
C ALA A 397 -7.12 1.79 -3.07
N ALA A 398 -5.93 2.38 -2.87
CA ALA A 398 -5.79 3.79 -2.57
C ALA A 398 -6.27 4.68 -3.74
N GLN A 399 -5.98 4.34 -5.00
CA GLN A 399 -6.44 5.08 -6.19
C GLN A 399 -7.97 5.17 -6.23
N LYS A 400 -8.65 4.06 -5.97
CA LYS A 400 -10.13 3.99 -5.95
C LYS A 400 -10.75 4.91 -4.90
N THR A 401 -10.05 5.23 -3.81
CA THR A 401 -10.57 6.18 -2.80
C THR A 401 -10.80 7.58 -3.38
N GLY A 402 -10.07 7.96 -4.44
CA GLY A 402 -10.26 9.24 -5.12
C GLY A 402 -11.60 9.32 -5.84
N GLU A 403 -11.97 8.28 -6.58
CA GLU A 403 -13.27 8.19 -7.25
C GLU A 403 -14.41 8.15 -6.23
N THR A 404 -14.30 7.30 -5.21
CA THR A 404 -15.32 7.16 -4.16
C THR A 404 -15.54 8.47 -3.40
N THR A 405 -14.45 9.20 -3.07
CA THR A 405 -14.55 10.49 -2.37
C THR A 405 -15.14 11.57 -3.26
N ARG A 406 -14.73 11.65 -4.53
CA ARG A 406 -15.32 12.56 -5.50
C ARG A 406 -16.82 12.31 -5.62
N ASP A 407 -17.21 11.06 -5.88
CA ASP A 407 -18.60 10.68 -6.10
C ASP A 407 -19.47 10.94 -4.85
N ARG A 408 -18.94 10.69 -3.65
CA ARG A 408 -19.61 11.03 -2.39
C ARG A 408 -19.95 12.52 -2.30
N TRP A 409 -19.03 13.39 -2.70
CA TRP A 409 -19.24 14.83 -2.65
C TRP A 409 -20.12 15.35 -3.78
N HIS A 410 -19.85 14.90 -5.01
CA HIS A 410 -20.50 15.36 -6.23
C HIS A 410 -21.94 14.86 -6.39
N LYS A 411 -22.26 13.70 -5.78
CA LYS A 411 -23.59 13.07 -5.81
C LYS A 411 -24.29 13.13 -4.45
N ALA A 412 -23.83 14.00 -3.55
CA ALA A 412 -24.39 14.14 -2.21
C ALA A 412 -25.87 14.55 -2.28
N ASP A 413 -26.72 13.82 -1.58
CA ASP A 413 -28.11 14.21 -1.31
C ASP A 413 -28.12 15.10 -0.06
N PHE A 414 -28.15 16.42 -0.24
CA PHE A 414 -27.98 17.36 0.86
C PHE A 414 -29.08 17.30 1.92
N GLU A 415 -30.28 16.78 1.60
CA GLU A 415 -31.32 16.57 2.61
C GLU A 415 -30.95 15.40 3.53
N LYS A 416 -30.42 14.31 2.96
CA LYS A 416 -29.86 13.21 3.75
C LYS A 416 -28.62 13.61 4.52
N VAL A 417 -27.77 14.49 3.97
CA VAL A 417 -26.60 15.01 4.68
C VAL A 417 -26.99 15.81 5.92
N LYS A 418 -28.14 16.50 5.93
CA LYS A 418 -28.63 17.16 7.16
C LYS A 418 -28.97 16.15 8.26
N GLU A 419 -29.53 15.00 7.88
CA GLU A 419 -29.87 13.91 8.79
C GLU A 419 -28.63 13.13 9.25
N GLU A 420 -27.69 12.88 8.34
CA GLU A 420 -26.43 12.16 8.57
C GLU A 420 -25.20 12.93 8.04
N PRO A 421 -24.74 14.00 8.73
CA PRO A 421 -23.66 14.85 8.22
C PRO A 421 -22.34 14.12 8.01
N LYS A 422 -22.09 13.05 8.78
CA LYS A 422 -20.88 12.23 8.68
C LYS A 422 -20.78 11.49 7.33
N ALA A 423 -21.85 11.39 6.55
CA ALA A 423 -21.86 10.71 5.26
C ALA A 423 -20.95 11.39 4.21
N ILE A 424 -20.63 12.69 4.36
CA ILE A 424 -19.76 13.45 3.45
C ILE A 424 -18.31 13.61 3.95
N LYS A 425 -17.98 13.07 5.12
CA LYS A 425 -16.65 13.25 5.70
C LYS A 425 -15.55 12.67 4.81
N LEU A 426 -14.36 13.24 4.92
CA LEU A 426 -13.17 12.69 4.30
C LEU A 426 -12.80 11.36 5.01
N PRO A 427 -12.64 10.23 4.29
CA PRO A 427 -12.26 8.96 4.92
C PRO A 427 -10.92 9.03 5.63
N ARG A 428 -10.84 8.37 6.78
CA ARG A 428 -9.62 8.23 7.57
C ARG A 428 -9.33 6.77 7.85
N GLU A 429 -9.16 6.02 6.77
CA GLU A 429 -8.99 4.57 6.81
C GLU A 429 -7.68 4.17 7.52
N GLU A 430 -7.78 3.29 8.53
CA GLU A 430 -6.60 2.86 9.31
C GLU A 430 -5.63 2.05 8.46
N TRP A 431 -6.15 1.15 7.60
CA TRP A 431 -5.33 0.34 6.71
C TRP A 431 -4.45 1.20 5.80
N LEU A 432 -4.89 2.40 5.46
CA LEU A 432 -4.18 3.32 4.58
C LEU A 432 -3.25 4.23 5.37
N LEU A 433 -3.78 4.96 6.34
CA LEU A 433 -3.07 6.03 7.05
C LEU A 433 -2.16 5.52 8.17
N GLY A 434 -2.49 4.39 8.78
CA GLY A 434 -1.70 3.77 9.86
C GLY A 434 -0.62 2.82 9.37
N HIS A 435 -0.50 2.62 8.05
CA HIS A 435 0.43 1.65 7.48
C HIS A 435 1.89 2.09 7.61
N ASP A 436 2.75 1.13 7.95
CA ASP A 436 4.20 1.27 7.91
C ASP A 436 4.74 0.44 6.74
N ALA A 437 5.10 1.13 5.65
CA ALA A 437 5.59 0.49 4.43
C ALA A 437 6.97 -0.17 4.61
N GLU A 438 7.81 0.36 5.51
CA GLU A 438 9.14 -0.18 5.78
C GLU A 438 9.03 -1.47 6.59
N ALA A 439 8.31 -1.42 7.71
CA ALA A 439 8.08 -2.60 8.55
C ALA A 439 7.36 -3.71 7.78
N HIS A 440 6.38 -3.35 6.94
CA HIS A 440 5.70 -4.30 6.07
C HIS A 440 6.65 -4.94 5.05
N ALA A 441 7.52 -4.15 4.40
CA ALA A 441 8.47 -4.66 3.43
C ALA A 441 9.47 -5.66 4.06
N TYR A 442 9.98 -5.38 5.26
CA TYR A 442 10.83 -6.33 5.98
C TYR A 442 10.09 -7.60 6.39
N ALA A 443 8.86 -7.48 6.88
CA ALA A 443 8.07 -8.64 7.30
C ALA A 443 7.77 -9.58 6.12
N VAL A 444 7.34 -9.05 4.98
CA VAL A 444 7.02 -9.86 3.79
C VAL A 444 8.30 -10.36 3.11
N GLY A 445 9.36 -9.55 3.05
CA GLY A 445 10.64 -9.94 2.47
C GLY A 445 11.29 -11.12 3.19
N PHE A 446 11.17 -11.18 4.52
CA PHE A 446 11.61 -12.34 5.32
C PHE A 446 10.87 -13.63 4.91
N VAL A 447 9.56 -13.53 4.68
CA VAL A 447 8.73 -14.65 4.25
C VAL A 447 9.16 -15.14 2.86
N LEU A 448 9.38 -14.23 1.91
CA LEU A 448 9.86 -14.59 0.56
C LEU A 448 11.23 -15.30 0.60
N GLY A 449 12.18 -14.80 1.41
CA GLY A 449 13.48 -15.44 1.60
C GLY A 449 13.39 -16.86 2.18
N ALA A 450 12.51 -17.07 3.17
CA ALA A 450 12.27 -18.38 3.79
C ALA A 450 11.60 -19.40 2.83
N PHE A 451 10.79 -18.92 1.89
CA PHE A 451 10.23 -19.78 0.83
C PHE A 451 11.29 -20.20 -0.18
N LYS A 452 12.22 -19.31 -0.55
CA LYS A 452 13.24 -19.57 -1.57
C LYS A 452 14.31 -20.56 -1.13
N SER A 453 14.73 -20.51 0.14
CA SER A 453 15.69 -21.48 0.69
C SER A 453 15.19 -22.93 0.62
N ASN A 454 13.86 -23.12 0.58
CA ASN A 454 13.21 -24.43 0.52
C ASN A 454 12.70 -24.79 -0.90
N LEU A 455 12.64 -23.83 -1.83
CA LEU A 455 12.20 -24.04 -3.22
C LEU A 455 13.34 -24.33 -4.21
N LYS A 456 14.61 -24.31 -3.79
CA LYS A 456 15.73 -24.80 -4.63
C LYS A 456 15.57 -26.28 -5.07
N GLU A 457 14.58 -27.00 -4.55
CA GLU A 457 14.20 -28.36 -4.98
C GLU A 457 12.93 -28.44 -5.87
N ALA A 458 12.20 -27.35 -6.11
CA ALA A 458 10.95 -27.38 -6.89
C ALA A 458 10.93 -26.32 -7.99
N SER A 459 11.09 -26.78 -9.23
CA SER A 459 11.13 -25.96 -10.43
C SER A 459 9.81 -25.22 -10.72
N THR A 460 9.94 -23.93 -11.05
CA THR A 460 9.05 -23.15 -11.93
C THR A 460 7.54 -23.20 -11.62
N LYS A 461 7.04 -22.42 -10.63
CA LYS A 461 5.60 -22.08 -10.53
C LYS A 461 5.35 -20.68 -9.95
N ARG A 462 4.27 -20.04 -10.43
CA ARG A 462 3.78 -18.70 -10.05
C ARG A 462 3.11 -18.78 -8.67
N PHE A 463 3.59 -18.00 -7.71
CA PHE A 463 2.92 -17.77 -6.43
C PHE A 463 2.12 -16.46 -6.51
N VAL A 464 0.84 -16.50 -6.13
CA VAL A 464 -0.01 -15.30 -5.96
C VAL A 464 -0.05 -14.99 -4.46
N PHE A 465 0.45 -13.81 -4.08
CA PHE A 465 0.38 -13.31 -2.71
C PHE A 465 -0.80 -12.33 -2.61
N GLU A 466 -1.77 -12.61 -1.74
CA GLU A 466 -2.78 -11.62 -1.37
C GLU A 466 -2.18 -10.63 -0.36
N ASN A 467 -2.27 -9.34 -0.67
CA ASN A 467 -1.65 -8.26 0.11
C ASN A 467 -2.29 -8.16 1.51
N SER A 468 -1.51 -8.51 2.53
CA SER A 468 -1.90 -8.59 3.93
C SER A 468 -2.27 -7.26 4.57
N SER A 469 -1.85 -6.14 3.96
CA SER A 469 -2.08 -4.79 4.48
C SER A 469 -3.55 -4.36 4.49
N MET A 470 -4.44 -5.07 3.79
CA MET A 470 -5.88 -4.74 3.69
C MET A 470 -6.80 -5.74 4.43
N LEU A 471 -6.30 -6.92 4.79
CA LEU A 471 -7.11 -8.07 5.20
C LEU A 471 -7.99 -7.85 6.46
N PRO A 472 -7.59 -7.12 7.51
CA PRO A 472 -8.44 -6.90 8.68
C PRO A 472 -9.71 -6.06 8.38
N TYR A 473 -9.75 -5.38 7.23
CA TYR A 473 -10.77 -4.37 6.90
C TYR A 473 -11.70 -4.79 5.77
N LEU A 474 -11.26 -5.68 4.87
CA LEU A 474 -12.10 -6.26 3.81
C LEU A 474 -13.23 -7.15 4.37
N ASN A 475 -13.08 -7.69 5.58
CA ASN A 475 -14.09 -8.52 6.24
C ASN A 475 -15.28 -7.74 6.84
N ARG A 476 -15.30 -6.40 6.75
CA ARG A 476 -16.36 -5.58 7.37
C ARG A 476 -17.44 -5.08 6.40
N ASP A 477 -17.19 -5.12 5.09
CA ASP A 477 -18.17 -4.74 4.06
C ASP A 477 -18.53 -5.94 3.19
N HIS A 478 -19.65 -6.59 3.50
CA HIS A 478 -20.19 -7.71 2.71
C HIS A 478 -20.42 -7.35 1.23
N ASP A 479 -20.64 -6.08 0.91
CA ASP A 479 -20.88 -5.60 -0.46
C ASP A 479 -19.59 -5.41 -1.30
N VAL A 480 -18.43 -5.20 -0.64
CA VAL A 480 -17.14 -5.07 -1.34
C VAL A 480 -16.61 -6.45 -1.73
N VAL A 481 -16.77 -7.45 -0.86
CA VAL A 481 -16.37 -8.84 -1.12
C VAL A 481 -17.18 -9.43 -2.28
N ASN A 482 -18.49 -9.17 -2.36
CA ASN A 482 -19.31 -9.69 -3.44
C ASN A 482 -19.01 -9.07 -4.81
N ARG A 483 -18.51 -7.82 -4.88
CA ARG A 483 -18.09 -7.19 -6.16
C ARG A 483 -16.65 -7.53 -6.58
N MET A 484 -15.83 -8.05 -5.67
CA MET A 484 -14.44 -8.43 -5.96
C MET A 484 -14.29 -9.90 -6.38
N VAL A 485 -15.31 -10.74 -6.19
CA VAL A 485 -15.18 -12.22 -6.24
C VAL A 485 -15.84 -12.90 -7.46
N GLU A 486 -16.37 -12.20 -8.47
CA GLU A 486 -16.82 -12.84 -9.73
C GLU A 486 -16.27 -12.16 -11.00
N PRO A 487 -15.80 -12.93 -12.01
CA PRO A 487 -14.76 -13.96 -11.93
C PRO A 487 -13.47 -13.50 -12.64
N MET A 488 -12.34 -13.55 -11.92
CA MET A 488 -11.00 -13.59 -12.50
C MET A 488 -10.76 -14.99 -13.10
N CYS A 489 -11.37 -15.27 -14.25
CA CYS A 489 -11.00 -16.38 -15.11
C CYS A 489 -10.92 -15.85 -16.55
N CYS A 490 -9.76 -16.10 -17.17
CA CYS A 490 -9.40 -15.94 -18.58
C CYS A 490 -10.50 -15.45 -19.54
N GLY A 491 -10.27 -14.30 -20.17
CA GLY A 491 -11.00 -13.90 -21.36
C GLY A 491 -10.67 -14.82 -22.54
N THR A 492 -11.70 -15.50 -23.06
CA THR A 492 -11.82 -15.92 -24.46
C THR A 492 -13.30 -15.87 -24.82
N TYR A 493 -13.64 -14.95 -25.73
CA TYR A 493 -14.90 -14.94 -26.48
C TYR A 493 -14.92 -16.16 -27.41
N ILE A 494 -15.93 -17.04 -27.30
CA ILE A 494 -16.30 -18.00 -28.36
C ILE A 494 -17.83 -18.11 -28.40
N GLU A 495 -18.40 -17.78 -29.56
CA GLU A 495 -19.77 -18.08 -29.97
C GLU A 495 -19.98 -19.58 -30.22
N ASP A 496 -21.20 -20.04 -29.92
CA ASP A 496 -21.86 -21.27 -30.37
C ASP A 496 -21.42 -22.65 -29.83
N ASP A 497 -22.39 -23.25 -29.13
CA ASP A 497 -22.79 -24.66 -29.13
C ASP A 497 -21.69 -25.73 -29.22
N LYS A 498 -21.26 -26.23 -28.04
CA LYS A 498 -21.12 -27.66 -27.71
C LYS A 498 -20.69 -27.85 -26.25
N GLU A 499 -21.48 -28.60 -25.48
CA GLU A 499 -21.09 -29.15 -24.18
C GLU A 499 -19.90 -30.10 -24.33
N GLU A 500 -18.72 -29.73 -23.83
CA GLU A 500 -17.66 -30.71 -23.50
C GLU A 500 -16.73 -30.20 -22.37
N ALA A 501 -16.65 -31.01 -21.31
CA ALA A 501 -15.65 -31.09 -20.23
C ALA A 501 -15.04 -29.79 -19.65
N ILE A 502 -15.61 -29.31 -18.53
CA ILE A 502 -14.93 -28.37 -17.61
C ILE A 502 -13.93 -29.15 -16.75
N ASP A 503 -12.63 -28.92 -16.97
CA ASP A 503 -11.58 -29.26 -16.01
C ASP A 503 -11.65 -28.29 -14.82
N LYS A 504 -12.07 -28.79 -13.65
CA LYS A 504 -12.28 -28.00 -12.43
C LYS A 504 -10.98 -27.91 -11.64
N THR A 505 -10.08 -27.00 -12.01
CA THR A 505 -8.98 -26.59 -11.14
C THR A 505 -9.51 -25.63 -10.08
N VAL A 506 -9.87 -26.14 -8.91
CA VAL A 506 -10.28 -25.32 -7.75
C VAL A 506 -9.03 -24.72 -7.11
N CYS A 507 -8.80 -23.41 -7.28
CA CYS A 507 -7.82 -22.66 -6.49
C CYS A 507 -8.20 -22.74 -4.99
N ARG A 508 -7.21 -22.97 -4.11
CA ARG A 508 -7.43 -23.17 -2.66
C ARG A 508 -6.73 -22.07 -1.86
N HIS A 509 -7.49 -21.40 -0.99
CA HIS A 509 -7.00 -20.31 -0.12
C HIS A 509 -6.75 -20.83 1.31
N ILE A 510 -5.60 -20.50 1.90
CA ILE A 510 -5.30 -20.77 3.33
C ILE A 510 -5.08 -19.46 4.06
N ASP A 511 -5.95 -19.20 5.05
CA ASP A 511 -5.91 -18.03 5.91
C ASP A 511 -5.16 -18.34 7.22
N LEU A 512 -3.97 -17.77 7.40
CA LEU A 512 -3.15 -18.02 8.59
C LEU A 512 -3.59 -17.22 9.83
N SER A 513 -4.49 -16.23 9.67
CA SER A 513 -5.07 -15.49 10.81
C SER A 513 -5.90 -16.41 11.72
N VAL A 514 -6.60 -17.38 11.11
CA VAL A 514 -7.39 -18.40 11.82
C VAL A 514 -6.49 -19.28 12.69
N LEU A 515 -5.23 -19.51 12.30
CA LEU A 515 -4.27 -20.28 13.09
C LEU A 515 -3.71 -19.51 14.29
N ALA A 516 -3.61 -18.18 14.21
CA ALA A 516 -3.16 -17.36 15.34
C ALA A 516 -4.23 -17.27 16.44
N ASP A 517 -5.48 -17.02 16.04
CA ASP A 517 -6.61 -16.87 16.97
C ASP A 517 -7.01 -18.19 17.66
N TYR A 518 -6.86 -19.34 16.99
CA TYR A 518 -7.25 -20.64 17.56
C TYR A 518 -6.19 -21.28 18.47
N TYR A 519 -4.91 -20.92 18.33
CA TYR A 519 -3.81 -21.67 18.98
C TYR A 519 -2.96 -20.86 19.98
N MET A 520 -3.26 -19.58 20.23
CA MET A 520 -2.53 -18.74 21.19
C MET A 520 -1.01 -18.86 21.01
N VAL A 521 -0.55 -18.78 19.75
CA VAL A 521 0.88 -18.85 19.42
C VAL A 521 1.41 -17.43 19.33
N ASP A 522 1.82 -16.87 20.48
CA ASP A 522 2.32 -15.50 20.60
C ASP A 522 3.44 -15.19 19.58
N GLY A 523 4.25 -16.19 19.22
CA GLY A 523 5.35 -16.04 18.25
C GLY A 523 4.93 -15.79 16.79
N LEU A 524 3.70 -16.13 16.37
CA LEU A 524 3.24 -15.86 14.99
C LEU A 524 2.81 -14.40 14.80
N THR A 525 2.21 -13.81 15.84
CA THR A 525 1.79 -12.40 15.90
C THR A 525 3.00 -11.47 16.05
N GLU A 526 4.01 -11.86 16.84
CA GLU A 526 5.28 -11.13 16.97
C GLU A 526 6.10 -11.10 15.67
N CYS A 527 5.90 -12.08 14.77
CA CYS A 527 6.59 -12.17 13.47
C CYS A 527 5.73 -11.65 12.28
N GLY A 528 4.50 -11.17 12.52
CA GLY A 528 3.59 -10.67 11.48
C GLY A 528 3.06 -11.73 10.50
N MET A 529 3.14 -13.02 10.86
CA MET A 529 2.74 -14.15 9.99
C MET A 529 1.23 -14.43 10.00
N ASP A 530 0.52 -13.89 10.98
CA ASP A 530 -0.95 -13.88 11.11
C ASP A 530 -1.66 -13.19 9.92
N ARG A 531 -0.90 -12.47 9.08
CA ARG A 531 -1.45 -11.69 7.97
C ARG A 531 -1.18 -12.28 6.58
N VAL A 532 -0.52 -13.44 6.47
CA VAL A 532 -0.15 -14.04 5.17
C VAL A 532 -1.23 -15.03 4.69
N ARG A 533 -1.69 -14.87 3.44
CA ARG A 533 -2.56 -15.84 2.75
C ARG A 533 -1.79 -16.55 1.64
N LEU A 534 -1.89 -17.88 1.61
CA LEU A 534 -1.28 -18.72 0.58
C LEU A 534 -2.35 -19.23 -0.38
N VAL A 535 -2.11 -19.05 -1.69
CA VAL A 535 -2.86 -19.69 -2.76
C VAL A 535 -1.97 -20.76 -3.38
N LEU A 536 -2.36 -22.03 -3.24
CA LEU A 536 -1.58 -23.17 -3.72
C LEU A 536 -2.50 -24.14 -4.50
N ASP A 537 -1.99 -24.68 -5.61
CA ASP A 537 -2.77 -25.49 -6.54
C ASP A 537 -2.81 -26.99 -6.15
N ASP A 538 -1.92 -27.45 -5.26
CA ASP A 538 -1.81 -28.86 -4.83
C ASP A 538 -1.74 -29.04 -3.29
N TRP A 539 -2.38 -30.10 -2.78
CA TRP A 539 -2.36 -30.51 -1.37
C TRP A 539 -1.00 -31.00 -0.87
N LYS A 540 -0.14 -31.50 -1.76
CA LYS A 540 1.27 -31.79 -1.43
C LYS A 540 2.06 -30.51 -1.17
N GLU A 541 1.79 -29.46 -1.96
CA GLU A 541 2.42 -28.14 -1.83
C GLU A 541 1.97 -27.44 -0.54
N VAL A 542 0.67 -27.54 -0.19
CA VAL A 542 0.11 -27.07 1.09
C VAL A 542 0.81 -27.70 2.30
N LYS A 543 0.99 -29.03 2.29
CA LYS A 543 1.66 -29.74 3.39
C LYS A 543 3.13 -29.35 3.52
N SER A 544 3.83 -29.17 2.39
CA SER A 544 5.22 -28.74 2.38
C SER A 544 5.37 -27.30 2.90
N ALA A 545 4.55 -26.37 2.42
CA ALA A 545 4.54 -24.98 2.85
C ALA A 545 4.22 -24.83 4.35
N LEU A 546 3.17 -25.52 4.84
CA LEU A 546 2.81 -25.49 6.26
C LEU A 546 3.89 -26.12 7.14
N SER A 547 4.46 -27.26 6.73
CA SER A 547 5.58 -27.88 7.47
C SER A 547 6.79 -26.94 7.54
N THR A 548 7.05 -26.18 6.48
CA THR A 548 8.17 -25.24 6.37
C THR A 548 7.96 -23.99 7.24
N ILE A 549 6.77 -23.40 7.20
CA ILE A 549 6.37 -22.27 8.05
C ILE A 549 6.49 -22.63 9.52
N ILE A 550 5.98 -23.81 9.89
CA ILE A 550 6.09 -24.38 11.22
C ILE A 550 7.58 -24.51 11.58
N SER A 551 8.39 -25.21 10.79
CA SER A 551 9.82 -25.37 11.08
C SER A 551 10.59 -24.06 11.22
N ALA A 552 10.30 -23.03 10.42
CA ALA A 552 10.93 -21.71 10.50
C ALA A 552 10.52 -20.94 11.77
N ALA A 553 9.24 -21.01 12.17
CA ALA A 553 8.73 -20.41 13.40
C ALA A 553 9.27 -21.10 14.66
N TYR A 554 9.50 -22.42 14.61
CA TYR A 554 9.96 -23.21 15.75
C TYR A 554 11.49 -23.23 15.96
N GLY A 555 12.28 -22.70 15.02
CA GLY A 555 13.75 -22.60 15.14
C GLY A 555 14.26 -21.69 16.28
N LYS A 556 13.37 -21.01 17.00
CA LYS A 556 13.67 -20.10 18.12
C LYS A 556 13.22 -20.58 19.51
N LEU A 557 12.69 -21.80 19.64
CA LEU A 557 12.20 -22.33 20.93
C LEU A 557 13.05 -23.51 21.43
N GLU A 558 13.37 -23.52 22.73
CA GLU A 558 14.23 -24.52 23.38
C GLU A 558 13.74 -26.00 23.26
N PRO A 559 14.63 -27.00 23.43
CA PRO A 559 14.41 -28.39 22.98
C PRO A 559 13.47 -29.27 23.83
N THR A 560 12.61 -28.73 24.68
CA THR A 560 11.84 -29.52 25.67
C THR A 560 10.38 -29.79 25.29
N VAL A 561 10.00 -29.71 24.00
CA VAL A 561 8.62 -29.99 23.56
C VAL A 561 8.54 -31.11 22.51
N SER A 562 9.11 -32.28 22.83
CA SER A 562 8.78 -33.55 22.15
C SER A 562 7.33 -34.02 22.37
N SER A 563 6.50 -33.22 23.03
CA SER A 563 5.07 -33.43 23.28
C SER A 563 4.14 -32.95 22.14
N ILE A 564 4.69 -32.38 21.06
CA ILE A 564 3.90 -31.81 19.93
C ILE A 564 3.27 -32.88 19.02
N ARG A 565 3.54 -34.18 19.24
CA ARG A 565 2.78 -35.25 18.58
C ARG A 565 1.28 -35.21 18.90
N ALA A 566 0.92 -34.58 20.04
CA ALA A 566 -0.46 -34.34 20.45
C ALA A 566 -1.22 -33.30 19.60
N ARG A 567 -0.54 -32.50 18.76
CA ARG A 567 -1.19 -31.49 17.90
C ARG A 567 -1.66 -32.02 16.54
N ILE A 568 -1.33 -33.28 16.20
CA ILE A 568 -1.86 -33.95 15.00
C ILE A 568 -3.38 -34.21 15.14
N ILE A 569 -3.90 -34.22 16.38
CA ILE A 569 -5.32 -34.43 16.69
C ILE A 569 -6.19 -33.27 16.17
N ASP A 570 -5.67 -32.05 16.02
CA ASP A 570 -6.50 -30.91 15.57
C ASP A 570 -6.58 -30.77 14.04
N ILE A 571 -5.63 -31.36 13.30
CA ILE A 571 -5.69 -31.40 11.82
C ILE A 571 -6.91 -32.21 11.35
N VAL A 572 -7.35 -33.19 12.16
CA VAL A 572 -8.55 -34.00 11.88
C VAL A 572 -9.85 -33.24 12.19
N ALA A 573 -9.81 -32.22 13.07
CA ALA A 573 -10.99 -31.48 13.50
C ALA A 573 -11.47 -30.41 12.49
N VAL A 574 -10.61 -29.96 11.57
CA VAL A 574 -10.98 -28.98 10.53
C VAL A 574 -11.48 -29.65 9.24
N GLN A 575 -11.33 -30.97 9.08
CA GLN A 575 -11.55 -31.66 7.81
C GLN A 575 -12.86 -32.48 7.67
N LEU A 576 -13.81 -32.43 8.60
CA LEU A 576 -15.01 -33.30 8.53
C LEU A 576 -16.33 -32.53 8.58
N GLY A 577 -16.52 -31.66 7.58
CA GLY A 577 -17.75 -30.91 7.33
C GLY A 577 -19.00 -31.74 7.00
N GLU A 578 -18.93 -33.08 6.96
CA GLU A 578 -20.05 -33.93 6.55
C GLU A 578 -20.64 -34.84 7.66
N LEU A 579 -20.15 -34.78 8.91
CA LEU A 579 -20.64 -35.67 9.99
C LEU A 579 -21.28 -34.95 11.19
N LYS A 580 -21.65 -33.68 11.05
CA LYS A 580 -22.23 -32.86 12.15
C LYS A 580 -23.66 -33.21 12.58
N THR A 581 -24.31 -34.21 11.98
CA THR A 581 -25.72 -34.54 12.27
C THR A 581 -25.95 -35.83 13.05
N ASP A 582 -24.91 -36.61 13.36
CA ASP A 582 -25.07 -37.89 14.09
C ASP A 582 -24.89 -37.71 15.60
N LYS A 583 -25.99 -37.83 16.34
CA LYS A 583 -26.08 -37.69 17.80
C LYS A 583 -25.14 -38.67 18.53
N VAL A 584 -24.91 -39.86 17.99
CA VAL A 584 -24.07 -40.89 18.63
C VAL A 584 -22.59 -40.50 18.60
N PHE A 585 -22.16 -39.82 17.54
CA PHE A 585 -20.79 -39.29 17.43
C PHE A 585 -20.58 -38.09 18.35
N CYS A 586 -21.59 -37.23 18.48
CA CYS A 586 -21.56 -36.10 19.42
C CYS A 586 -21.50 -36.59 20.88
N ASP A 587 -22.27 -37.63 21.23
CA ASP A 587 -22.25 -38.22 22.57
C ASP A 587 -20.90 -38.90 22.87
N PHE A 588 -20.24 -39.51 21.88
CA PHE A 588 -18.89 -40.05 22.00
C PHE A 588 -17.84 -38.95 22.25
N LEU A 589 -17.84 -37.88 21.44
CA LEU A 589 -16.91 -36.76 21.60
C LEU A 589 -17.10 -36.06 22.95
N LYS A 590 -18.36 -35.95 23.41
CA LYS A 590 -18.68 -35.39 24.72
C LYS A 590 -18.14 -36.25 25.86
N THR A 591 -18.34 -37.56 25.79
CA THR A 591 -17.82 -38.52 26.78
C THR A 591 -16.28 -38.54 26.80
N LEU A 592 -15.64 -38.39 25.63
CA LEU A 592 -14.18 -38.31 25.49
C LEU A 592 -13.64 -36.99 26.05
N GLY A 593 -14.32 -35.88 25.80
CA GLY A 593 -14.00 -34.56 26.37
C GLY A 593 -14.12 -34.55 27.89
N GLU A 594 -15.18 -35.14 28.45
CA GLU A 594 -15.37 -35.29 29.90
C GLU A 594 -14.26 -36.15 30.52
N PHE A 595 -13.87 -37.26 29.86
CA PHE A 595 -12.75 -38.09 30.29
C PHE A 595 -11.40 -37.36 30.27
N CYS A 596 -11.10 -36.61 29.20
CA CYS A 596 -9.88 -35.82 29.09
C CYS A 596 -9.83 -34.71 30.16
N THR A 597 -10.97 -34.10 30.47
CA THR A 597 -11.08 -33.06 31.50
C THR A 597 -10.83 -33.62 32.89
N ASP A 598 -11.39 -34.78 33.23
CA ASP A 598 -11.17 -35.44 34.53
C ASP A 598 -9.72 -35.95 34.71
N VAL A 599 -9.08 -36.42 33.64
CA VAL A 599 -7.67 -36.85 33.66
C VAL A 599 -6.71 -35.66 33.80
N MET A 600 -7.03 -34.51 33.21
CA MET A 600 -6.20 -33.30 33.27
C MET A 600 -6.37 -32.51 34.58
N CYS A 601 -7.54 -32.57 35.23
CA CYS A 601 -7.86 -31.72 36.40
C CYS A 601 -7.74 -32.40 37.77
N ASN A 602 -7.43 -33.71 37.82
CA ASN A 602 -7.11 -34.54 38.99
C ASN A 602 -7.59 -34.01 40.38
N ARG A 603 -8.90 -34.07 40.63
CA ARG A 603 -9.47 -34.06 41.99
C ARG A 603 -10.49 -35.18 42.13
N ASN A 604 -10.07 -36.26 42.80
CA ASN A 604 -10.90 -37.25 43.53
C ASN A 604 -12.41 -37.30 43.21
N SER A 605 -12.82 -38.07 42.20
CA SER A 605 -14.10 -38.81 42.23
C SER A 605 -14.18 -39.89 41.15
N LYS A 606 -14.63 -41.09 41.55
CA LYS A 606 -15.05 -42.30 40.82
C LYS A 606 -14.84 -42.34 39.28
N ARG A 607 -14.02 -43.31 38.84
CA ARG A 607 -13.71 -43.62 37.43
C ARG A 607 -14.98 -43.78 36.55
N PRO A 608 -15.11 -43.08 35.41
CA PRO A 608 -16.16 -43.36 34.44
C PRO A 608 -15.91 -44.69 33.71
N ASP A 609 -16.99 -45.42 33.37
CA ASP A 609 -16.95 -46.73 32.73
C ASP A 609 -16.63 -46.61 31.22
N VAL A 610 -15.34 -46.41 30.92
CA VAL A 610 -14.75 -46.34 29.57
C VAL A 610 -15.14 -47.55 28.70
N THR A 611 -15.43 -48.69 29.33
CA THR A 611 -15.85 -49.94 28.66
C THR A 611 -17.14 -49.76 27.87
N ARG A 612 -18.06 -48.91 28.35
CA ARG A 612 -19.34 -48.64 27.68
C ARG A 612 -19.14 -47.85 26.39
N GLY A 613 -18.33 -46.79 26.43
CA GLY A 613 -18.03 -45.95 25.25
C GLY A 613 -17.30 -46.73 24.15
N ILE A 614 -16.35 -47.59 24.53
CA ILE A 614 -15.65 -48.46 23.59
C ILE A 614 -16.62 -49.47 22.97
N ARG A 615 -17.52 -50.10 23.76
CA ARG A 615 -18.50 -51.06 23.22
C ARG A 615 -19.45 -50.40 22.22
N THR A 616 -19.96 -49.20 22.52
CA THR A 616 -20.83 -48.43 21.62
C THR A 616 -20.10 -48.02 20.32
N TRP A 617 -18.83 -47.65 20.40
CA TRP A 617 -18.02 -47.33 19.21
C TRP A 617 -17.76 -48.56 18.33
N CYS A 618 -17.46 -49.72 18.94
CA CYS A 618 -17.27 -50.97 18.23
C CYS A 618 -18.56 -51.41 17.50
N GLU A 619 -19.71 -51.32 18.15
CA GLU A 619 -21.01 -51.61 17.54
C GLU A 619 -21.33 -50.67 16.38
N PHE A 620 -21.01 -49.37 16.52
CA PHE A 620 -21.18 -48.38 15.45
C PHE A 620 -20.30 -48.68 14.23
N CYS A 621 -19.00 -48.93 14.45
CA CYS A 621 -18.08 -49.23 13.35
C CYS A 621 -18.48 -50.51 12.62
N ASN A 622 -18.94 -51.54 13.36
CA ASN A 622 -19.44 -52.78 12.80
C ASN A 622 -20.70 -52.55 11.95
N LYS A 623 -21.67 -51.77 12.46
CA LYS A 623 -22.92 -51.45 11.75
C LYS A 623 -22.71 -50.60 10.50
N LYS A 624 -21.65 -49.79 10.44
CA LYS A 624 -21.32 -48.91 9.31
C LYS A 624 -20.23 -49.49 8.39
N ASN A 625 -19.80 -50.73 8.59
CA ASN A 625 -18.70 -51.36 7.84
C ASN A 625 -17.38 -50.56 7.87
N LEU A 626 -17.14 -49.78 8.93
CA LEU A 626 -15.95 -48.93 9.11
C LEU A 626 -14.81 -49.71 9.79
N TRP A 627 -14.46 -50.87 9.24
CA TRP A 627 -13.50 -51.79 9.82
C TRP A 627 -12.09 -51.21 9.94
N TRP A 628 -11.71 -50.33 9.00
CA TRP A 628 -10.42 -49.62 9.03
C TRP A 628 -10.32 -48.62 10.20
N SER A 629 -11.39 -47.86 10.45
CA SER A 629 -11.47 -46.95 11.59
C SER A 629 -11.44 -47.72 12.90
N LEU A 630 -12.14 -48.85 12.99
CA LEU A 630 -12.10 -49.72 14.18
C LEU A 630 -10.70 -50.30 14.42
N LEU A 631 -10.01 -50.75 13.37
CA LEU A 631 -8.67 -51.33 13.45
C LEU A 631 -7.65 -50.27 13.92
N MET A 632 -7.73 -49.05 13.39
CA MET A 632 -6.87 -47.93 13.80
C MET A 632 -7.16 -47.46 15.22
N THR A 633 -8.44 -47.33 15.60
CA THR A 633 -8.84 -46.97 16.97
C THR A 633 -8.33 -48.03 17.96
N THR A 634 -8.47 -49.32 17.63
CA THR A 634 -8.05 -50.43 18.51
C THR A 634 -6.53 -50.52 18.64
N ARG A 635 -5.77 -50.34 17.55
CA ARG A 635 -4.30 -50.34 17.59
C ARG A 635 -3.70 -49.11 18.26
N LEU A 636 -4.28 -47.94 18.07
CA LEU A 636 -3.71 -46.67 18.53
C LEU A 636 -4.16 -46.29 19.94
N LEU A 637 -5.38 -46.67 20.34
CA LEU A 637 -5.94 -46.29 21.65
C LEU A 637 -6.01 -47.49 22.61
N ILE A 638 -6.46 -48.67 22.16
CA ILE A 638 -6.77 -49.79 23.07
C ILE A 638 -5.52 -50.65 23.37
N ALA A 639 -4.71 -50.99 22.37
CA ALA A 639 -3.52 -51.82 22.55
C ALA A 639 -2.49 -51.26 23.55
N PRO A 640 -2.22 -49.94 23.59
CA PRO A 640 -1.31 -49.34 24.59
C PRO A 640 -1.91 -49.30 26.01
N ILE A 641 -3.25 -49.26 26.14
CA ILE A 641 -3.96 -49.29 27.42
C ILE A 641 -3.93 -50.69 28.03
N VAL A 642 -4.08 -51.73 27.20
CA VAL A 642 -4.00 -53.15 27.62
C VAL A 642 -2.54 -53.54 27.94
N ALA A 643 -1.56 -53.01 27.22
CA ALA A 643 -0.13 -53.28 27.43
C ALA A 643 0.45 -52.68 28.73
N ARG A 644 -0.33 -51.87 29.48
CA ARG A 644 0.10 -51.24 30.75
C ARG A 644 -0.38 -51.97 32.02
N LYS A 645 -0.88 -53.20 31.93
CA LYS A 645 -1.12 -54.03 33.12
C LYS A 645 0.00 -55.06 33.31
N PRO A 646 0.73 -55.05 34.44
CA PRO A 646 1.27 -56.28 34.99
C PRO A 646 0.09 -57.19 35.36
N SER A 647 0.19 -58.46 34.99
CA SER A 647 -0.77 -59.49 35.38
C SER A 647 -0.94 -59.54 36.89
N THR A 648 -2.18 -59.45 37.38
CA THR A 648 -2.61 -60.22 38.55
C THR A 648 -4.04 -60.73 38.34
N ARG A 649 -4.11 -62.01 37.99
CA ARG A 649 -5.25 -62.96 37.95
C ARG A 649 -6.20 -62.89 36.74
N PRO A 650 -6.69 -64.09 36.32
CA PRO A 650 -6.79 -64.52 34.93
C PRO A 650 -7.93 -63.88 34.14
#